data_AF-A0A0D6KSN9-F1
#
_entry.id   AF-A0A0D6KSN9-F1
#
_cell.length_a   1.000
_cell.length_b   1.000
_cell.length_c   1.000
_cell.angle_alpha   90.00
_cell.angle_beta   90.00
_cell.angle_gamma   90.00
#
_symmetry.space_group_name_H-M   'P 1'
#
loop_
_entity.id
_entity.type
_entity.pdbx_description
1 polymer ?
#
loop_
_entity_poly.entity_id
_entity_poly.type
_entity_poly.pdbx_seq_one_letter_code
_entity_poly.pdbx_strand_id
1 'polypeptide(L)'
;MKITKNNNPWRPNEFSPQDPKEWKIFPRNLTARAAYIVPGNPTTTRPEDAVDNCYPGLEMDARNLHKYFFPGLYFEVYRGDGARLVELTPSDRAAQWINLGLKESDLQDDLFLWILKGKTAADQDAENPPAIEFVDTKDLGGLYIWRKVNALFAGKTAVAIGTKPPTNGDSLNAAKAQLDSSWNNNNSHVERDPNGKLKFAVLITDRSVYLSNQGVIDPDVYKPGELTRTLCTPWTYDFRDCQCFYWASNKPDVNSSEDGKYQYLNFQRKNSNIEPQTEDIANSYEARRLREIDYAEMMVDWEQLRPVVNGREYGESYKPPIPPKGRILTLEEIKKELAYLATVEHALAVQYLYAYYSVNAPAEEPPEPDLKTFRIWKGANEVFNIAIDEMRHLHWVNQVLKLLGVETTVKRAAKIGRRFEVPFYLQSLTSTQLQWFIDVEEPSRSTSIGLDGMYVGIQTSLQQLSPEELDPETQRRAVEIIKLIIDEGEGHYVRFSTAQQNLAFYDNAGRGDLPKYIRGGHWSELSDQPNPELPNSKLYGVPHVEELGSEGFILQKQSDAVYLTLIVFLKLAFAMQNEKISGASLRKAISLMFKLNAINFQLAEKGMTPLFTIPKWWESDPPVTSQEIAHTLLNTARRQLLESGVLQSPAIAQFAQKAPLTESKVLKEPILSKVLQKAHNESIDEVFAHFDNAISETTFQ
;
A
#
# COMPACT_ATOMS: atom_id res chain seq x y z
N MET A 1 32.88 -25.08 -40.46
CA MET A 1 33.47 -23.90 -39.77
C MET A 1 32.33 -23.20 -39.04
N LYS A 2 32.36 -23.17 -37.71
CA LYS A 2 31.27 -22.67 -36.86
C LYS A 2 31.10 -21.17 -37.03
N ILE A 3 29.85 -20.73 -37.26
CA ILE A 3 29.46 -19.32 -37.31
C ILE A 3 29.49 -18.78 -35.87
N THR A 4 30.40 -17.83 -35.61
CA THR A 4 30.46 -17.09 -34.35
C THR A 4 29.45 -15.94 -34.35
N LYS A 5 28.79 -15.79 -33.21
CA LYS A 5 27.68 -14.88 -32.90
C LYS A 5 28.06 -13.38 -32.95
N ASN A 6 27.10 -12.60 -33.47
CA ASN A 6 26.65 -11.29 -33.01
C ASN A 6 27.68 -10.18 -32.72
N ASN A 7 27.93 -9.35 -33.74
CA ASN A 7 28.12 -7.91 -33.55
C ASN A 7 26.74 -7.23 -33.65
N ASN A 8 26.06 -7.04 -32.51
CA ASN A 8 24.88 -6.18 -32.42
C ASN A 8 25.29 -4.89 -31.69
N PRO A 9 25.22 -3.70 -32.33
CA PRO A 9 25.66 -2.43 -31.73
C PRO A 9 24.76 -1.89 -30.60
N TRP A 10 23.69 -2.60 -30.24
CA TRP A 10 22.70 -2.20 -29.22
C TRP A 10 22.93 -2.81 -27.82
N ARG A 11 24.17 -3.06 -27.42
CA ARG A 11 24.47 -3.37 -26.01
C ARG A 11 25.14 -2.15 -25.35
N PRO A 12 24.50 -1.51 -24.36
CA PRO A 12 25.20 -0.58 -23.49
C PRO A 12 26.26 -1.37 -22.73
N ASN A 13 27.54 -1.08 -23.00
CA ASN A 13 28.62 -1.49 -22.12
C ASN A 13 28.74 -0.45 -20.98
N GLU A 14 28.98 -0.99 -19.77
CA GLU A 14 29.58 -0.37 -18.57
C GLU A 14 28.75 -0.17 -17.29
N PHE A 15 27.42 -0.38 -17.26
CA PHE A 15 26.67 -0.34 -15.97
C PHE A 15 25.64 -1.46 -15.79
N SER A 16 25.87 -2.65 -16.35
CA SER A 16 25.12 -3.85 -15.95
C SER A 16 25.88 -4.60 -14.86
N PRO A 17 25.36 -4.66 -13.63
CA PRO A 17 25.95 -5.47 -12.56
C PRO A 17 26.04 -6.94 -13.01
N GLN A 18 27.19 -7.58 -12.79
CA GLN A 18 27.45 -8.94 -13.27
C GLN A 18 26.78 -10.02 -12.40
N ASP A 19 26.41 -9.68 -11.15
CA ASP A 19 25.69 -10.58 -10.26
C ASP A 19 24.19 -10.24 -10.26
N PRO A 20 23.28 -11.19 -10.61
CA PRO A 20 21.84 -11.02 -10.48
C PRO A 20 21.36 -10.62 -9.07
N LYS A 21 22.16 -10.82 -8.02
CA LYS A 21 21.88 -10.31 -6.66
C LYS A 21 22.05 -8.80 -6.51
N GLU A 22 22.80 -8.17 -7.40
CA GLU A 22 22.94 -6.70 -7.46
C GLU A 22 21.69 -6.06 -8.12
N TRP A 23 20.86 -6.87 -8.79
CA TRP A 23 19.54 -6.49 -9.33
C TRP A 23 18.40 -6.64 -8.31
N LYS A 24 18.71 -6.66 -7.01
CA LYS A 24 17.69 -6.84 -5.99
C LYS A 24 16.79 -5.60 -5.94
N ILE A 25 15.66 -5.66 -6.64
CA ILE A 25 14.54 -4.76 -6.44
C ILE A 25 14.04 -5.03 -5.02
N PHE A 26 14.26 -4.10 -4.12
CA PHE A 26 13.64 -4.13 -2.81
C PHE A 26 12.21 -3.60 -2.98
N PRO A 27 11.17 -4.44 -2.81
CA PRO A 27 9.80 -3.93 -2.80
C PRO A 27 9.69 -2.93 -1.65
N ARG A 28 9.60 -1.64 -1.98
CA ARG A 28 9.44 -0.55 -0.99
C ARG A 28 8.02 -0.49 -0.43
N ASN A 29 7.09 -1.22 -1.05
CA ASN A 29 5.71 -1.37 -0.63
C ASN A 29 5.45 -2.84 -0.29
N LEU A 30 5.96 -3.29 0.86
CA LEU A 30 5.68 -4.63 1.39
C LEU A 30 4.20 -4.79 1.79
N THR A 31 3.49 -3.68 2.04
CA THR A 31 2.06 -3.64 2.35
C THR A 31 1.19 -4.11 1.17
N ALA A 32 1.59 -3.86 -0.07
CA ALA A 32 0.94 -4.42 -1.26
C ALA A 32 1.01 -5.97 -1.34
N ARG A 33 1.92 -6.60 -0.61
CA ARG A 33 2.03 -8.07 -0.50
C ARG A 33 1.44 -8.64 0.79
N ALA A 34 1.14 -7.79 1.78
CA ALA A 34 0.61 -8.18 3.08
C ALA A 34 -0.93 -8.06 3.18
N ALA A 35 -1.55 -7.29 2.28
CA ALA A 35 -2.99 -7.28 2.12
C ALA A 35 -3.45 -8.50 1.31
N TYR A 36 -4.04 -9.50 1.97
CA TYR A 36 -4.78 -10.56 1.28
C TYR A 36 -6.00 -10.00 0.52
N ILE A 37 -6.49 -8.81 0.91
CA ILE A 37 -7.54 -8.06 0.22
C ILE A 37 -7.21 -6.57 0.32
N VAL A 38 -6.84 -5.93 -0.79
CA VAL A 38 -6.70 -4.46 -0.86
C VAL A 38 -8.10 -3.85 -1.02
N PRO A 39 -8.57 -3.00 -0.08
CA PRO A 39 -9.85 -2.31 -0.24
C PRO A 39 -9.81 -1.38 -1.46
N GLY A 40 -10.84 -1.46 -2.31
CA GLY A 40 -11.06 -0.51 -3.42
C GLY A 40 -11.03 -1.11 -4.82
N ASN A 41 -10.50 -2.33 -4.98
CA ASN A 41 -10.45 -3.02 -6.26
C ASN A 41 -11.53 -4.12 -6.36
N PRO A 42 -12.30 -4.22 -7.47
CA PRO A 42 -13.19 -5.35 -7.71
C PRO A 42 -12.44 -6.68 -7.63
N THR A 43 -13.12 -7.76 -7.24
CA THR A 43 -12.50 -9.09 -7.06
C THR A 43 -11.73 -9.54 -8.30
N THR A 44 -12.27 -9.24 -9.46
CA THR A 44 -11.72 -9.58 -10.77
C THR A 44 -10.50 -8.77 -11.20
N THR A 45 -10.09 -7.73 -10.46
CA THR A 45 -8.85 -6.98 -10.70
C THR A 45 -7.72 -7.41 -9.78
N ARG A 46 -7.93 -8.47 -8.99
CA ARG A 46 -6.94 -9.01 -8.07
C ARG A 46 -5.91 -9.88 -8.81
N PRO A 47 -4.64 -9.91 -8.35
CA PRO A 47 -3.59 -10.71 -8.98
C PRO A 47 -3.91 -12.21 -9.06
N GLU A 48 -4.66 -12.75 -8.09
CA GLU A 48 -5.07 -14.16 -8.06
C GLU A 48 -6.15 -14.53 -9.09
N ASP A 49 -6.92 -13.54 -9.56
CA ASP A 49 -7.92 -13.68 -10.63
C ASP A 49 -7.35 -13.22 -12.00
N ALA A 50 -6.13 -12.69 -12.01
CA ALA A 50 -5.41 -12.26 -13.19
C ALA A 50 -4.57 -13.39 -13.79
N VAL A 51 -4.70 -13.60 -15.10
CA VAL A 51 -3.70 -14.38 -15.84
C VAL A 51 -2.42 -13.53 -15.88
N ASP A 52 -1.27 -14.19 -15.69
CA ASP A 52 0.13 -13.73 -15.55
C ASP A 52 0.68 -12.85 -16.71
N ASN A 53 -0.18 -12.10 -17.39
CA ASN A 53 0.11 -11.17 -18.48
C ASN A 53 -0.13 -9.69 -18.08
N CYS A 54 -0.49 -9.40 -16.83
CA CYS A 54 -0.94 -8.07 -16.40
C CYS A 54 -0.16 -7.59 -15.16
N TYR A 55 0.98 -6.92 -15.36
CA TYR A 55 1.65 -6.16 -14.29
C TYR A 55 1.10 -4.72 -14.30
N PRO A 56 0.25 -4.31 -13.35
CA PRO A 56 -0.19 -2.91 -13.27
C PRO A 56 1.02 -2.03 -12.94
N GLY A 57 1.44 -1.21 -13.91
CA GLY A 57 2.58 -0.28 -13.78
C GLY A 57 3.60 -0.32 -14.92
N LEU A 58 3.52 -1.28 -15.85
CA LEU A 58 4.39 -1.35 -17.04
C LEU A 58 3.67 -1.07 -18.37
N GLU A 59 2.37 -0.82 -18.33
CA GLU A 59 1.58 -0.57 -19.52
C GLU A 59 1.53 0.91 -19.88
N MET A 60 1.26 1.20 -21.15
CA MET A 60 1.00 2.54 -21.65
C MET A 60 -0.18 2.50 -22.61
N ASP A 61 -1.03 3.51 -22.55
CA ASP A 61 -2.05 3.69 -23.56
C ASP A 61 -1.45 4.43 -24.76
N ALA A 62 -1.07 3.66 -25.78
CA ALA A 62 -0.50 4.17 -27.02
C ALA A 62 -1.41 5.18 -27.76
N ARG A 63 -2.71 5.24 -27.43
CA ARG A 63 -3.60 6.27 -27.98
C ARG A 63 -3.22 7.68 -27.54
N ASN A 64 -2.65 7.83 -26.34
CA ASN A 64 -2.17 9.12 -25.85
C ASN A 64 -0.97 9.65 -26.64
N LEU A 65 -0.14 8.79 -27.23
CA LEU A 65 0.94 9.20 -28.15
C LEU A 65 0.36 9.92 -29.38
N HIS A 66 -0.72 9.38 -29.94
CA HIS A 66 -1.30 9.90 -31.17
C HIS A 66 -2.10 11.18 -30.99
N LYS A 67 -2.31 11.66 -29.75
CA LYS A 67 -2.91 12.97 -29.49
C LYS A 67 -2.03 14.13 -29.92
N TYR A 68 -0.72 13.90 -30.00
CA TYR A 68 0.30 14.87 -30.42
C TYR A 68 0.83 14.59 -31.83
N PHE A 69 0.09 13.85 -32.66
CA PHE A 69 0.56 13.44 -33.99
C PHE A 69 0.91 14.62 -34.91
N PHE A 70 0.26 15.77 -34.71
CA PHE A 70 0.50 16.99 -35.46
C PHE A 70 1.26 17.99 -34.57
N PRO A 71 2.46 18.46 -34.95
CA PRO A 71 3.30 19.30 -34.11
C PRO A 71 2.57 20.52 -33.55
N GLY A 72 2.62 20.74 -32.23
CA GLY A 72 2.04 21.91 -31.57
C GLY A 72 0.52 21.87 -31.40
N LEU A 73 -0.14 20.75 -31.74
CA LEU A 73 -1.58 20.56 -31.59
C LEU A 73 -1.86 19.31 -30.76
N TYR A 74 -2.73 19.47 -29.76
CA TYR A 74 -3.18 18.38 -28.91
C TYR A 74 -4.65 18.06 -29.15
N PHE A 75 -4.91 16.87 -29.70
CA PHE A 75 -6.27 16.40 -29.98
C PHE A 75 -6.78 15.43 -28.91
N GLU A 76 -7.94 15.72 -28.35
CA GLU A 76 -8.71 14.76 -27.56
C GLU A 76 -9.55 13.89 -28.49
N VAL A 77 -9.36 12.57 -28.40
CA VAL A 77 -9.92 11.57 -29.32
C VAL A 77 -10.95 10.66 -28.65
N TYR A 78 -11.16 10.77 -27.33
CA TYR A 78 -12.12 9.95 -26.58
C TYR A 78 -13.53 10.55 -26.55
N ARG A 79 -13.94 11.31 -27.57
CA ARG A 79 -15.27 11.92 -27.63
C ARG A 79 -16.13 11.30 -28.73
N GLY A 80 -17.42 11.17 -28.47
CA GLY A 80 -18.39 10.67 -29.46
C GLY A 80 -18.60 11.63 -30.65
N ASP A 81 -18.37 12.93 -30.45
CA ASP A 81 -18.57 13.97 -31.46
C ASP A 81 -17.34 14.23 -32.36
N GLY A 82 -16.22 13.53 -32.14
CA GLY A 82 -15.03 13.60 -32.99
C GLY A 82 -13.74 13.86 -32.21
N ALA A 83 -12.70 14.30 -32.93
CA ALA A 83 -11.39 14.62 -32.35
C ALA A 83 -11.30 16.13 -32.17
N ARG A 84 -11.37 16.58 -30.92
CA ARG A 84 -11.37 18.00 -30.55
C ARG A 84 -9.94 18.48 -30.35
N LEU A 85 -9.56 19.60 -30.93
CA LEU A 85 -8.34 20.31 -30.58
C LEU A 85 -8.55 21.00 -29.23
N VAL A 86 -7.80 20.56 -28.21
CA VAL A 86 -7.99 21.02 -26.82
C VAL A 86 -6.89 21.99 -26.39
N GLU A 87 -5.68 21.83 -26.91
CA GLU A 87 -4.54 22.64 -26.49
C GLU A 87 -3.56 22.87 -27.66
N LEU A 88 -2.91 24.04 -27.66
CA LEU A 88 -1.82 24.38 -28.57
C LEU A 88 -0.50 24.12 -27.83
N THR A 89 0.00 22.89 -27.90
CA THR A 89 1.10 22.41 -27.05
C THR A 89 1.96 21.36 -27.77
N PRO A 90 3.27 21.27 -27.50
CA PRO A 90 4.06 22.22 -26.69
C PRO A 90 4.19 23.60 -27.35
N SER A 91 4.41 24.64 -26.55
CA SER A 91 4.29 26.05 -26.96
C SER A 91 5.30 26.47 -28.03
N ASP A 92 6.48 25.87 -28.03
CA ASP A 92 7.54 26.06 -29.03
C ASP A 92 7.07 25.60 -30.43
N ARG A 93 6.42 24.44 -30.52
CA ARG A 93 5.87 23.90 -31.78
C ARG A 93 4.58 24.59 -32.16
N ALA A 94 3.77 25.03 -31.19
CA ALA A 94 2.53 25.75 -31.43
C ALA A 94 2.76 27.18 -31.98
N ALA A 95 3.89 27.81 -31.65
CA ALA A 95 4.21 29.18 -32.05
C ALA A 95 4.07 29.41 -33.56
N GLN A 96 4.38 28.41 -34.39
CA GLN A 96 4.26 28.52 -35.85
C GLN A 96 2.80 28.72 -36.30
N TRP A 97 1.83 28.08 -35.61
CA TRP A 97 0.40 28.21 -35.89
C TRP A 97 -0.16 29.50 -35.33
N ILE A 98 0.34 29.91 -34.16
CA ILE A 98 -0.03 31.18 -33.53
C ILE A 98 0.38 32.36 -34.43
N ASN A 99 1.62 32.33 -34.94
CA ASN A 99 2.14 33.34 -35.86
C ASN A 99 1.39 33.37 -37.20
N LEU A 100 0.85 32.23 -37.63
CA LEU A 100 0.00 32.13 -38.83
C LEU A 100 -1.40 32.71 -38.61
N GLY A 101 -1.80 32.91 -37.35
CA GLY A 101 -3.05 33.56 -36.98
C GLY A 101 -4.07 32.65 -36.31
N LEU A 102 -3.72 31.41 -35.94
CA LEU A 102 -4.53 30.60 -35.00
C LEU A 102 -4.37 31.18 -33.59
N LYS A 103 -5.43 31.24 -32.79
CA LYS A 103 -5.39 31.82 -31.44
C LYS A 103 -5.82 30.79 -30.41
N GLU A 104 -5.24 30.86 -29.22
CA GLU A 104 -5.71 30.06 -28.07
C GLU A 104 -7.18 30.35 -27.75
N SER A 105 -7.65 31.59 -27.97
CA SER A 105 -9.07 31.94 -27.81
C SER A 105 -9.99 31.18 -28.76
N ASP A 106 -9.51 30.72 -29.91
CA ASP A 106 -10.33 29.95 -30.86
C ASP A 106 -10.68 28.55 -30.30
N LEU A 107 -9.94 28.03 -29.31
CA LEU A 107 -10.22 26.74 -28.66
C LEU A 107 -11.56 26.75 -27.89
N GLN A 108 -12.07 27.94 -27.55
CA GLN A 108 -13.37 28.14 -26.90
C GLN A 108 -14.54 27.87 -27.87
N ASP A 109 -14.30 27.88 -29.18
CA ASP A 109 -15.31 27.61 -30.22
C ASP A 109 -15.40 26.12 -30.61
N ASP A 110 -14.88 25.22 -29.76
CA ASP A 110 -14.84 23.77 -29.96
C ASP A 110 -14.31 23.39 -31.35
N LEU A 111 -13.00 23.45 -31.53
CA LEU A 111 -12.35 23.14 -32.80
C LEU A 111 -12.20 21.61 -32.99
N PHE A 112 -12.53 21.11 -34.18
CA PHE A 112 -12.48 19.68 -34.52
C PHE A 112 -11.60 19.40 -35.73
N LEU A 113 -10.96 18.24 -35.74
CA LEU A 113 -10.28 17.72 -36.92
C LEU A 113 -11.31 17.30 -37.96
N TRP A 114 -11.37 18.04 -39.07
CA TRP A 114 -12.30 17.80 -40.18
C TRP A 114 -11.71 16.86 -41.23
N ILE A 115 -10.44 17.07 -41.60
CA ILE A 115 -9.78 16.31 -42.68
C ILE A 115 -8.34 15.98 -42.26
N LEU A 116 -7.90 14.76 -42.52
CA LEU A 116 -6.50 14.32 -42.41
C LEU A 116 -5.99 13.90 -43.79
N LYS A 117 -4.90 14.49 -44.27
CA LYS A 117 -4.22 14.10 -45.51
C LYS A 117 -2.80 13.65 -45.23
N GLY A 118 -2.47 12.44 -45.68
CA GLY A 118 -1.16 11.84 -45.47
C GLY A 118 -1.15 10.34 -45.74
N LYS A 119 0.04 9.75 -45.80
CA LYS A 119 0.22 8.34 -46.18
C LYS A 119 -0.26 7.42 -45.05
N THR A 120 -1.21 6.53 -45.30
CA THR A 120 -1.76 5.57 -44.33
C THR A 120 -1.51 4.10 -44.69
N ALA A 121 -0.93 3.82 -45.85
CA ALA A 121 -0.54 2.49 -46.29
C ALA A 121 0.78 2.54 -47.06
N ALA A 122 1.58 1.47 -47.01
CA ALA A 122 2.95 1.47 -47.54
C ALA A 122 3.03 1.67 -49.07
N ASP A 123 2.01 1.22 -49.80
CA ASP A 123 1.86 1.27 -51.26
C ASP A 123 1.31 2.60 -51.80
N GLN A 124 0.85 3.50 -50.92
CA GLN A 124 0.36 4.82 -51.34
C GLN A 124 1.49 5.75 -51.79
N ASP A 125 1.16 6.55 -52.81
CA ASP A 125 2.01 7.63 -53.33
C ASP A 125 2.28 8.69 -52.25
N ALA A 126 3.55 9.06 -52.11
CA ALA A 126 3.98 10.09 -51.16
C ALA A 126 3.65 11.50 -51.64
N GLU A 127 3.53 11.73 -52.96
CA GLU A 127 3.23 13.04 -53.53
C GLU A 127 1.74 13.37 -53.45
N ASN A 128 0.86 12.38 -53.66
CA ASN A 128 -0.58 12.56 -53.57
C ASN A 128 -1.28 11.50 -52.68
N PRO A 129 -1.07 11.57 -51.35
CA PRO A 129 -1.75 10.68 -50.41
C PRO A 129 -3.25 11.01 -50.29
N PRO A 130 -4.07 10.06 -49.79
CA PRO A 130 -5.50 10.29 -49.60
C PRO A 130 -5.78 11.39 -48.58
N ALA A 131 -6.85 12.15 -48.83
CA ALA A 131 -7.49 13.03 -47.85
C ALA A 131 -8.70 12.30 -47.25
N ILE A 132 -8.70 12.11 -45.94
CA ILE A 132 -9.75 11.41 -45.19
C ILE A 132 -10.61 12.46 -44.51
N GLU A 133 -11.86 12.57 -44.94
CA GLU A 133 -12.87 13.43 -44.33
C GLU A 133 -13.55 12.69 -43.17
N PHE A 134 -13.76 13.39 -42.07
CA PHE A 134 -14.36 12.83 -40.85
C PHE A 134 -15.83 13.21 -40.67
N VAL A 135 -16.59 13.32 -41.76
CA VAL A 135 -18.03 13.50 -41.69
C VAL A 135 -18.68 12.19 -41.25
N ASP A 136 -19.57 12.24 -40.27
CA ASP A 136 -20.31 11.08 -39.77
C ASP A 136 -19.38 9.89 -39.44
N THR A 137 -18.59 10.05 -38.38
CA THR A 137 -17.56 9.09 -37.93
C THR A 137 -18.11 7.72 -37.47
N LYS A 138 -19.40 7.43 -37.69
CA LYS A 138 -20.16 6.31 -37.14
C LYS A 138 -20.10 6.32 -35.59
N ASP A 139 -20.62 5.29 -34.93
CA ASP A 139 -20.64 5.15 -33.46
C ASP A 139 -19.26 5.21 -32.75
N LEU A 140 -18.16 5.38 -33.49
CA LEU A 140 -16.80 5.41 -32.96
C LEU A 140 -16.26 6.83 -32.73
N GLY A 141 -16.92 7.88 -33.23
CA GLY A 141 -16.55 9.27 -32.91
C GLY A 141 -15.06 9.58 -33.17
N GLY A 142 -14.40 10.16 -32.18
CA GLY A 142 -12.96 10.45 -32.19
C GLY A 142 -12.06 9.21 -32.24
N LEU A 143 -12.51 8.02 -31.83
CA LEU A 143 -11.72 6.79 -31.92
C LEU A 143 -11.54 6.32 -33.36
N TYR A 144 -12.51 6.58 -34.24
CA TYR A 144 -12.34 6.35 -35.68
C TYR A 144 -11.24 7.23 -36.25
N ILE A 145 -11.20 8.51 -35.83
CA ILE A 145 -10.18 9.47 -36.22
C ILE A 145 -8.81 9.02 -35.71
N TRP A 146 -8.72 8.64 -34.44
CA TRP A 146 -7.51 8.07 -33.85
C TRP A 146 -6.98 6.87 -34.65
N ARG A 147 -7.85 5.94 -35.07
CA ARG A 147 -7.45 4.79 -35.88
C ARG A 147 -6.78 5.22 -37.18
N LYS A 148 -7.26 6.30 -37.82
CA LYS A 148 -6.65 6.84 -39.04
C LYS A 148 -5.31 7.55 -38.75
N VAL A 149 -5.21 8.27 -37.64
CA VAL A 149 -3.95 8.87 -37.17
C VAL A 149 -2.90 7.80 -36.81
N ASN A 150 -3.32 6.70 -36.18
CA ASN A 150 -2.44 5.57 -35.87
C ASN A 150 -1.87 4.93 -37.14
N ALA A 151 -2.69 4.81 -38.19
CA ALA A 151 -2.27 4.25 -39.48
C ALA A 151 -1.40 5.18 -40.32
N LEU A 152 -1.33 6.47 -39.99
CA LEU A 152 -0.52 7.44 -40.71
C LEU A 152 0.98 7.03 -40.62
N PHE A 153 1.76 7.31 -41.66
CA PHE A 153 3.20 7.08 -41.69
C PHE A 153 3.95 8.34 -41.26
N ALA A 154 5.27 8.23 -41.06
CA ALA A 154 6.13 9.40 -40.88
C ALA A 154 6.24 10.22 -42.18
N GLY A 155 6.45 11.53 -42.05
CA GLY A 155 6.62 12.46 -43.17
C GLY A 155 5.51 13.51 -43.26
N LYS A 156 5.43 14.16 -44.43
CA LYS A 156 4.50 15.28 -44.68
C LYS A 156 3.06 14.87 -44.42
N THR A 157 2.36 15.67 -43.65
CA THR A 157 0.96 15.50 -43.29
C THR A 157 0.25 16.85 -43.31
N ALA A 158 -1.06 16.82 -43.53
CA ALA A 158 -1.88 18.02 -43.48
C ALA A 158 -3.19 17.75 -42.75
N VAL A 159 -3.68 18.77 -42.07
CA VAL A 159 -4.95 18.73 -41.33
C VAL A 159 -5.80 19.93 -41.72
N ALA A 160 -7.11 19.72 -41.82
CA ALA A 160 -8.10 20.79 -41.81
C ALA A 160 -8.84 20.75 -40.48
N ILE A 161 -8.91 21.89 -39.80
CA ILE A 161 -9.55 22.07 -38.49
C ILE A 161 -10.63 23.13 -38.64
N GLY A 162 -11.81 22.91 -38.08
CA GLY A 162 -12.85 23.93 -38.10
C GLY A 162 -13.73 23.91 -36.85
N THR A 163 -14.62 24.89 -36.76
CA THR A 163 -15.51 25.05 -35.61
C THR A 163 -16.66 24.05 -35.69
N LYS A 164 -16.97 23.39 -34.57
CA LYS A 164 -17.97 22.30 -34.46
C LYS A 164 -17.58 21.03 -35.23
N PRO A 165 -18.24 19.89 -34.92
CA PRO A 165 -18.02 18.64 -35.65
C PRO A 165 -18.29 18.81 -37.17
N PRO A 166 -17.50 18.15 -38.03
CA PRO A 166 -17.63 18.27 -39.48
C PRO A 166 -18.98 17.75 -39.99
N THR A 167 -19.68 18.59 -40.75
CA THR A 167 -20.89 18.23 -41.49
C THR A 167 -20.72 18.56 -42.97
N ASN A 168 -21.37 17.79 -43.85
CA ASN A 168 -21.41 18.11 -45.28
C ASN A 168 -21.93 19.55 -45.49
N GLY A 169 -21.16 20.39 -46.18
CA GLY A 169 -21.53 21.78 -46.43
C GLY A 169 -20.37 22.63 -46.95
N ASP A 170 -20.67 23.90 -47.22
CA ASP A 170 -19.75 24.83 -47.90
C ASP A 170 -18.44 25.05 -47.14
N SER A 171 -18.47 25.09 -45.80
CA SER A 171 -17.26 25.29 -44.98
C SER A 171 -16.28 24.13 -45.10
N LEU A 172 -16.77 22.88 -45.09
CA LEU A 172 -15.93 21.70 -45.26
C LEU A 172 -15.36 21.63 -46.69
N ASN A 173 -16.20 21.92 -47.69
CA ASN A 173 -15.77 21.97 -49.10
C ASN A 173 -14.70 23.05 -49.33
N ALA A 174 -14.86 24.22 -48.72
CA ALA A 174 -13.86 25.29 -48.77
C ALA A 174 -12.55 24.87 -48.10
N ALA A 175 -12.62 24.24 -46.93
CA ALA A 175 -11.45 23.72 -46.23
C ALA A 175 -10.73 22.62 -47.04
N LYS A 176 -11.47 21.75 -47.73
CA LYS A 176 -10.92 20.72 -48.61
C LYS A 176 -10.22 21.32 -49.83
N ALA A 177 -10.84 22.26 -50.53
CA ALA A 177 -10.23 22.94 -51.67
C ALA A 177 -8.95 23.68 -51.25
N GLN A 178 -8.98 24.33 -50.08
CA GLN A 178 -7.81 24.96 -49.50
C GLN A 178 -6.73 23.94 -49.13
N LEU A 179 -7.09 22.79 -48.55
CA LEU A 179 -6.17 21.70 -48.21
C LEU A 179 -5.39 21.19 -49.42
N ASP A 180 -6.07 20.97 -50.55
CA ASP A 180 -5.41 20.51 -51.77
C ASP A 180 -4.49 21.58 -52.37
N SER A 181 -4.91 22.85 -52.36
CA SER A 181 -4.06 23.96 -52.80
C SER A 181 -2.81 24.11 -51.92
N SER A 182 -3.02 24.09 -50.61
CA SER A 182 -1.96 24.22 -49.61
C SER A 182 -0.99 23.05 -49.67
N TRP A 183 -1.47 21.82 -49.89
CA TRP A 183 -0.63 20.63 -50.05
C TRP A 183 0.38 20.78 -51.18
N ASN A 184 -0.09 21.22 -52.34
CA ASN A 184 0.73 21.40 -53.54
C ASN A 184 1.72 22.57 -53.40
N ASN A 185 1.31 23.63 -52.73
CA ASN A 185 2.14 24.83 -52.53
C ASN A 185 3.03 24.76 -51.28
N ASN A 186 2.89 23.70 -50.48
CA ASN A 186 3.59 23.52 -49.21
C ASN A 186 3.43 24.72 -48.25
N ASN A 187 2.22 25.27 -48.15
CA ASN A 187 1.92 26.39 -47.25
C ASN A 187 0.71 26.07 -46.35
N SER A 188 0.66 26.69 -45.19
CA SER A 188 -0.50 26.61 -44.28
C SER A 188 -1.36 27.87 -44.42
N HIS A 189 -2.65 27.77 -44.12
CA HIS A 189 -3.63 28.85 -44.24
C HIS A 189 -4.59 28.87 -43.04
N VAL A 190 -4.94 30.08 -42.56
CA VAL A 190 -5.94 30.29 -41.51
C VAL A 190 -7.01 31.22 -42.06
N GLU A 191 -8.24 30.72 -42.16
CA GLU A 191 -9.38 31.47 -42.70
C GLU A 191 -10.23 32.05 -41.56
N ARG A 192 -10.47 33.36 -41.61
CA ARG A 192 -11.33 34.07 -40.64
C ARG A 192 -12.49 34.77 -41.34
N ASP A 193 -13.60 34.90 -40.62
CA ASP A 193 -14.73 35.71 -41.07
C ASP A 193 -14.46 37.21 -40.89
N PRO A 194 -15.33 38.11 -41.40
CA PRO A 194 -15.17 39.55 -41.22
C PRO A 194 -15.19 40.04 -39.77
N ASN A 195 -15.72 39.24 -38.84
CA ASN A 195 -15.73 39.54 -37.41
C ASN A 195 -14.47 39.02 -36.70
N GLY A 196 -13.53 38.44 -37.45
CA GLY A 196 -12.28 37.88 -36.93
C GLY A 196 -12.44 36.51 -36.27
N LYS A 197 -13.59 35.83 -36.41
CA LYS A 197 -13.81 34.48 -35.91
C LYS A 197 -13.21 33.45 -36.86
N LEU A 198 -12.62 32.39 -36.30
CA LEU A 198 -12.03 31.31 -37.10
C LEU A 198 -13.14 30.56 -37.87
N LYS A 199 -13.00 30.45 -39.20
CA LYS A 199 -13.84 29.58 -40.02
C LYS A 199 -13.24 28.19 -40.09
N PHE A 200 -11.99 28.10 -40.54
CA PHE A 200 -11.19 26.88 -40.55
C PHE A 200 -9.70 27.22 -40.64
N ALA A 201 -8.85 26.24 -40.30
CA ALA A 201 -7.41 26.30 -40.50
C ALA A 201 -6.97 25.06 -41.28
N VAL A 202 -6.12 25.26 -42.29
CA VAL A 202 -5.46 24.22 -43.07
C VAL A 202 -3.98 24.29 -42.76
N LEU A 203 -3.47 23.27 -42.07
CA LEU A 203 -2.11 23.26 -41.55
C LEU A 203 -1.33 22.12 -42.17
N ILE A 204 -0.07 22.38 -42.52
CA ILE A 204 0.83 21.46 -43.21
C ILE A 204 2.19 21.47 -42.55
N THR A 205 2.67 20.30 -42.17
CA THR A 205 4.03 20.08 -41.67
C THR A 205 4.35 18.59 -41.72
N ASP A 206 5.51 18.20 -41.23
CA ASP A 206 5.84 16.80 -41.01
C ASP A 206 5.19 16.28 -39.72
N ARG A 207 4.74 15.02 -39.73
CA ARG A 207 4.19 14.37 -38.54
C ARG A 207 5.20 14.42 -37.39
N SER A 208 4.70 14.66 -36.18
CA SER A 208 5.52 14.62 -34.95
C SER A 208 6.30 13.32 -34.83
N VAL A 209 7.57 13.45 -34.46
CA VAL A 209 8.40 12.33 -33.98
C VAL A 209 8.12 12.14 -32.50
N TYR A 210 7.89 10.89 -32.08
CA TYR A 210 7.53 10.56 -30.70
C TYR A 210 8.74 10.27 -29.81
N LEU A 211 9.87 9.96 -30.42
CA LEU A 211 11.11 9.63 -29.74
C LEU A 211 12.08 10.82 -29.82
N SER A 212 12.81 11.05 -28.74
CA SER A 212 13.96 11.94 -28.71
C SER A 212 15.14 11.34 -29.48
N ASN A 213 16.20 12.14 -29.65
CA ASN A 213 17.45 11.69 -30.26
C ASN A 213 18.13 10.51 -29.51
N GLN A 214 17.71 10.24 -28.27
CA GLN A 214 18.18 9.11 -27.45
C GLN A 214 17.32 7.85 -27.61
N GLY A 215 16.27 7.88 -28.46
CA GLY A 215 15.38 6.74 -28.68
C GLY A 215 14.37 6.49 -27.56
N VAL A 216 14.20 7.45 -26.65
CA VAL A 216 13.17 7.42 -25.59
C VAL A 216 12.00 8.33 -25.97
N ILE A 217 10.82 8.11 -25.40
CA ILE A 217 9.66 8.99 -25.62
C ILE A 217 10.03 10.42 -25.20
N ASP A 218 9.74 11.39 -26.06
CA ASP A 218 10.16 12.79 -25.91
C ASP A 218 9.52 13.43 -24.65
N PRO A 219 10.29 13.66 -23.56
CA PRO A 219 9.74 14.13 -22.29
C PRO A 219 9.31 15.60 -22.33
N ASP A 220 9.74 16.36 -23.35
CA ASP A 220 9.33 17.74 -23.55
C ASP A 220 7.93 17.83 -24.20
N VAL A 221 7.50 16.75 -24.86
CA VAL A 221 6.17 16.62 -25.48
C VAL A 221 5.21 15.87 -24.56
N TYR A 222 5.67 14.79 -23.91
CA TYR A 222 4.86 13.90 -23.09
C TYR A 222 5.20 14.05 -21.61
N LYS A 223 4.26 14.58 -20.82
CA LYS A 223 4.46 14.80 -19.38
C LYS A 223 4.39 13.48 -18.60
N PRO A 224 5.09 13.36 -17.45
CA PRO A 224 4.95 12.20 -16.56
C PRO A 224 3.49 11.89 -16.25
N GLY A 225 3.09 10.63 -16.45
CA GLY A 225 1.72 10.16 -16.24
C GLY A 225 0.78 10.30 -17.44
N GLU A 226 1.13 11.03 -18.51
CA GLU A 226 0.21 11.20 -19.65
C GLU A 226 -0.06 9.91 -20.41
N LEU A 227 0.94 9.03 -20.52
CA LEU A 227 0.78 7.72 -21.17
C LEU A 227 0.00 6.73 -20.30
N THR A 228 -0.07 6.98 -18.99
CA THR A 228 -0.75 6.12 -18.03
C THR A 228 -2.11 6.67 -17.59
N ARG A 229 -2.44 7.91 -17.93
CA ARG A 229 -3.64 8.63 -17.47
C ARG A 229 -4.96 7.95 -17.86
N THR A 230 -4.94 7.12 -18.89
CA THR A 230 -6.10 6.37 -19.36
C THR A 230 -5.95 4.87 -19.11
N LEU A 231 -5.02 4.44 -18.24
CA LEU A 231 -4.77 3.02 -17.91
C LEU A 231 -5.75 2.41 -16.90
N CYS A 232 -6.58 3.22 -16.25
CA CYS A 232 -7.70 2.69 -15.48
C CYS A 232 -8.90 2.30 -16.37
N THR A 233 -8.89 2.68 -17.66
CA THR A 233 -9.93 2.39 -18.66
C THR A 233 -9.60 1.42 -19.82
N PRO A 234 -8.34 1.00 -20.14
CA PRO A 234 -8.05 0.14 -21.28
C PRO A 234 -8.50 -1.29 -21.08
N TRP A 235 -8.26 -1.80 -19.87
CA TRP A 235 -8.74 -3.09 -19.43
C TRP A 235 -10.25 -3.18 -19.60
N THR A 236 -10.98 -2.15 -19.13
CA THR A 236 -12.42 -2.02 -19.29
C THR A 236 -12.87 -1.94 -20.75
N TYR A 237 -12.03 -1.47 -21.68
CA TYR A 237 -12.35 -1.49 -23.11
C TYR A 237 -12.41 -2.89 -23.68
N ASP A 238 -11.42 -3.72 -23.38
CA ASP A 238 -11.41 -5.10 -23.88
C ASP A 238 -12.55 -5.91 -23.25
N PHE A 239 -12.93 -5.65 -22.00
CA PHE A 239 -14.04 -6.37 -21.34
C PHE A 239 -15.44 -6.01 -21.87
N ARG A 240 -15.66 -4.78 -22.35
CA ARG A 240 -16.95 -4.39 -22.93
C ARG A 240 -17.22 -5.10 -24.27
N ASP A 241 -16.21 -5.21 -25.13
CA ASP A 241 -16.36 -5.74 -26.50
C ASP A 241 -15.88 -7.21 -26.68
N CYS A 242 -15.20 -7.82 -25.70
CA CYS A 242 -14.76 -9.22 -25.79
C CYS A 242 -15.94 -10.20 -25.60
N GLN A 243 -16.14 -11.07 -26.60
CA GLN A 243 -17.14 -12.16 -26.59
C GLN A 243 -16.62 -13.50 -26.05
N CYS A 244 -15.35 -13.59 -25.66
CA CYS A 244 -14.77 -14.86 -25.23
C CYS A 244 -15.25 -15.21 -23.81
N PHE A 245 -16.26 -16.07 -23.69
CA PHE A 245 -16.79 -16.57 -22.40
C PHE A 245 -15.92 -17.67 -21.75
N TYR A 246 -14.78 -18.03 -22.35
CA TYR A 246 -14.04 -19.22 -21.94
C TYR A 246 -13.15 -19.01 -20.70
N TRP A 247 -12.83 -17.77 -20.30
CA TRP A 247 -11.97 -17.49 -19.14
C TRP A 247 -12.72 -16.73 -18.05
N ALA A 248 -12.50 -17.13 -16.79
CA ALA A 248 -13.12 -16.56 -15.60
C ALA A 248 -12.84 -15.05 -15.42
N SER A 249 -11.74 -14.56 -15.98
CA SER A 249 -11.32 -13.15 -15.91
C SER A 249 -11.90 -12.24 -17.01
N ASN A 250 -12.74 -12.75 -17.92
CA ASN A 250 -13.17 -12.00 -19.11
C ASN A 250 -14.40 -11.08 -18.88
N LYS A 251 -14.99 -11.08 -17.67
CA LYS A 251 -16.14 -10.23 -17.31
C LYS A 251 -15.97 -9.52 -15.95
N PRO A 252 -14.90 -8.73 -15.75
CA PRO A 252 -14.72 -7.97 -14.51
C PRO A 252 -15.78 -6.89 -14.31
N ASP A 253 -16.47 -6.52 -15.38
CA ASP A 253 -17.65 -5.67 -15.37
C ASP A 253 -18.83 -6.28 -14.61
N VAL A 254 -18.86 -7.62 -14.44
CA VAL A 254 -19.96 -8.36 -13.80
C VAL A 254 -19.49 -9.05 -12.52
N ASN A 255 -20.18 -8.83 -11.40
CA ASN A 255 -19.93 -9.49 -10.13
C ASN A 255 -21.19 -10.14 -9.57
N SER A 256 -21.05 -11.18 -8.75
CA SER A 256 -22.19 -11.70 -7.96
C SER A 256 -22.53 -10.73 -6.82
N SER A 257 -23.81 -10.50 -6.56
CA SER A 257 -24.24 -9.65 -5.43
C SER A 257 -24.15 -10.44 -4.12
N GLU A 258 -23.33 -9.99 -3.16
CA GLU A 258 -23.20 -10.66 -1.86
C GLU A 258 -24.46 -10.55 -0.99
N ASP A 259 -25.24 -9.48 -1.18
CA ASP A 259 -26.49 -9.25 -0.45
C ASP A 259 -27.69 -10.01 -1.04
N GLY A 260 -27.50 -10.71 -2.17
CA GLY A 260 -28.54 -11.44 -2.89
C GLY A 260 -29.65 -10.56 -3.49
N LYS A 261 -29.52 -9.23 -3.46
CA LYS A 261 -30.55 -8.31 -3.97
C LYS A 261 -30.70 -8.42 -5.49
N TYR A 262 -29.60 -8.71 -6.18
CA TYR A 262 -29.53 -8.95 -7.61
C TYR A 262 -28.71 -10.21 -7.91
N GLN A 263 -29.01 -10.91 -9.00
CA GLN A 263 -28.25 -12.09 -9.39
C GLN A 263 -26.82 -11.72 -9.82
N TYR A 264 -26.69 -10.57 -10.50
CA TYR A 264 -25.42 -10.00 -10.96
C TYR A 264 -25.43 -8.48 -10.82
N LEU A 265 -24.24 -7.90 -10.64
CA LEU A 265 -23.95 -6.47 -10.58
C LEU A 265 -23.08 -6.09 -11.78
N ASN A 266 -23.56 -5.17 -12.63
CA ASN A 266 -22.82 -4.65 -13.79
C ASN A 266 -22.55 -3.15 -13.62
N PHE A 267 -21.29 -2.77 -13.43
CA PHE A 267 -20.94 -1.37 -13.15
C PHE A 267 -20.93 -0.47 -14.40
N GLN A 268 -21.01 -1.04 -15.61
CA GLN A 268 -21.02 -0.30 -16.89
C GLN A 268 -22.43 0.08 -17.37
N ARG A 269 -23.47 -0.09 -16.55
CA ARG A 269 -24.87 0.20 -16.96
C ARG A 269 -25.15 1.69 -17.16
N LYS A 270 -25.79 2.06 -18.29
CA LYS A 270 -26.27 3.42 -18.59
C LYS A 270 -27.30 3.93 -17.60
N ASN A 271 -28.20 3.05 -17.14
CA ASN A 271 -29.26 3.42 -16.22
C ASN A 271 -29.26 2.54 -14.96
N SER A 272 -28.75 3.10 -13.87
CA SER A 272 -28.59 2.41 -12.60
C SER A 272 -29.88 2.21 -11.80
N ASN A 273 -30.97 2.90 -12.17
CA ASN A 273 -32.26 2.85 -11.46
C ASN A 273 -33.25 1.86 -12.08
N ILE A 274 -33.03 1.43 -13.31
CA ILE A 274 -34.01 0.64 -14.08
C ILE A 274 -33.57 -0.82 -14.28
N GLU A 275 -32.27 -1.12 -14.36
CA GLU A 275 -31.81 -2.48 -14.70
C GLU A 275 -30.77 -3.04 -13.71
N PRO A 276 -31.16 -3.96 -12.82
CA PRO A 276 -30.33 -5.10 -12.53
C PRO A 276 -30.46 -6.08 -13.71
N GLN A 277 -29.37 -6.39 -14.41
CA GLN A 277 -29.44 -7.39 -15.48
C GLN A 277 -29.75 -8.75 -14.86
N THR A 278 -31.01 -9.17 -14.94
CA THR A 278 -31.47 -10.49 -14.49
C THR A 278 -31.09 -11.61 -15.45
N GLU A 279 -30.60 -11.26 -16.65
CA GLU A 279 -30.12 -12.19 -17.65
C GLU A 279 -28.80 -11.63 -18.19
N ASP A 280 -27.72 -12.41 -18.06
CA ASP A 280 -26.48 -12.17 -18.80
C ASP A 280 -26.87 -12.11 -20.29
N ILE A 281 -26.68 -10.95 -20.92
CA ILE A 281 -27.08 -10.70 -22.32
C ILE A 281 -26.10 -11.44 -23.23
N ALA A 282 -26.14 -12.77 -23.16
CA ALA A 282 -25.22 -13.66 -23.85
C ALA A 282 -25.50 -13.74 -25.37
N ASN A 283 -26.56 -13.10 -25.88
CA ASN A 283 -27.06 -13.43 -27.23
C ASN A 283 -27.10 -12.29 -28.26
N SER A 284 -26.79 -11.02 -27.96
CA SER A 284 -26.54 -10.03 -29.03
C SER A 284 -25.71 -8.80 -28.63
N TYR A 285 -24.71 -8.48 -29.46
CA TYR A 285 -23.82 -7.32 -29.33
C TYR A 285 -24.57 -5.98 -29.27
N GLU A 286 -25.65 -5.87 -30.06
CA GLU A 286 -26.43 -4.63 -30.19
C GLU A 286 -27.27 -4.34 -28.94
N ALA A 287 -27.90 -5.36 -28.34
CA ALA A 287 -28.69 -5.19 -27.12
C ALA A 287 -27.84 -4.73 -25.93
N ARG A 288 -26.55 -5.08 -25.93
CA ARG A 288 -25.59 -4.70 -24.91
C ARG A 288 -25.18 -3.23 -25.02
N ARG A 289 -24.82 -2.78 -26.24
CA ARG A 289 -24.46 -1.38 -26.54
C ARG A 289 -25.56 -0.36 -26.24
N LEU A 290 -26.83 -0.78 -26.26
CA LEU A 290 -27.96 0.08 -25.91
C LEU A 290 -28.07 0.35 -24.40
N ARG A 291 -27.48 -0.50 -23.56
CA ARG A 291 -27.69 -0.50 -22.09
C ARG A 291 -26.44 -0.26 -21.28
N GLU A 292 -25.26 -0.45 -21.86
CA GLU A 292 -23.97 -0.17 -21.24
C GLU A 292 -23.38 1.13 -21.76
N ILE A 293 -22.75 1.92 -20.90
CA ILE A 293 -22.03 3.14 -21.28
C ILE A 293 -20.93 2.77 -22.28
N ASP A 294 -20.73 3.65 -23.25
CA ASP A 294 -19.73 3.47 -24.28
C ASP A 294 -18.33 3.94 -23.83
N TYR A 295 -17.38 3.92 -24.76
CA TYR A 295 -15.98 4.24 -24.46
C TYR A 295 -15.76 5.72 -24.21
N ALA A 296 -16.49 6.57 -24.93
CA ALA A 296 -16.42 8.00 -24.74
C ALA A 296 -17.12 8.38 -23.42
N GLU A 297 -18.30 7.80 -23.17
CA GLU A 297 -19.06 7.98 -21.93
C GLU A 297 -18.24 7.56 -20.71
N MET A 298 -17.59 6.39 -20.73
CA MET A 298 -16.75 5.92 -19.63
C MET A 298 -15.50 6.79 -19.39
N MET A 299 -14.98 7.48 -20.40
CA MET A 299 -13.82 8.37 -20.26
C MET A 299 -14.20 9.75 -19.72
N VAL A 300 -15.34 10.27 -20.17
CA VAL A 300 -15.83 11.60 -19.79
C VAL A 300 -16.48 11.54 -18.42
N ASP A 301 -17.26 10.49 -18.15
CA ASP A 301 -18.10 10.36 -16.97
C ASP A 301 -17.67 9.18 -16.07
N TRP A 302 -16.36 8.89 -16.01
CA TRP A 302 -15.82 7.77 -15.21
C TRP A 302 -16.23 7.86 -13.73
N GLU A 303 -16.45 9.07 -13.20
CA GLU A 303 -16.91 9.32 -11.82
C GLU A 303 -18.35 8.85 -11.56
N GLN A 304 -19.12 8.54 -12.60
CA GLN A 304 -20.48 8.00 -12.53
C GLN A 304 -20.50 6.47 -12.48
N LEU A 305 -19.35 5.82 -12.72
CA LEU A 305 -19.23 4.38 -12.56
C LEU A 305 -19.55 3.97 -11.13
N ARG A 306 -20.24 2.84 -10.97
CA ARG A 306 -20.56 2.27 -9.65
C ARG A 306 -19.71 1.03 -9.40
N PRO A 307 -18.44 1.18 -9.00
CA PRO A 307 -17.57 0.03 -8.81
C PRO A 307 -18.17 -0.92 -7.76
N VAL A 308 -17.95 -2.21 -7.98
CA VAL A 308 -18.35 -3.24 -7.03
C VAL A 308 -17.17 -3.52 -6.11
N VAL A 309 -17.30 -3.16 -4.83
CA VAL A 309 -16.28 -3.39 -3.80
C VAL A 309 -16.88 -4.33 -2.77
N ASN A 310 -16.20 -5.45 -2.49
CA ASN A 310 -16.68 -6.51 -1.60
C ASN A 310 -18.12 -6.94 -1.93
N GLY A 311 -18.38 -7.26 -3.21
CA GLY A 311 -19.68 -7.77 -3.65
C GLY A 311 -20.85 -6.78 -3.56
N ARG A 312 -20.59 -5.48 -3.37
CA ARG A 312 -21.61 -4.41 -3.26
C ARG A 312 -21.30 -3.26 -4.21
N GLU A 313 -22.34 -2.76 -4.90
CA GLU A 313 -22.23 -1.53 -5.69
C GLU A 313 -22.02 -0.31 -4.78
N TYR A 314 -21.03 0.52 -5.10
CA TYR A 314 -20.83 1.82 -4.47
C TYR A 314 -21.41 2.93 -5.36
N GLY A 315 -22.39 3.67 -4.84
CA GLY A 315 -23.30 4.50 -5.66
C GLY A 315 -23.16 6.02 -5.55
N GLU A 316 -22.20 6.52 -4.78
CA GLU A 316 -21.93 7.96 -4.65
C GLU A 316 -20.53 8.25 -5.21
N SER A 317 -20.37 9.37 -5.94
CA SER A 317 -19.04 9.88 -6.29
C SER A 317 -18.24 9.97 -5.00
N TYR A 318 -17.10 9.27 -4.94
CA TYR A 318 -16.24 9.30 -3.77
C TYR A 318 -15.83 10.75 -3.52
N LYS A 319 -16.51 11.40 -2.58
CA LYS A 319 -16.04 12.65 -2.00
C LYS A 319 -15.03 12.20 -0.96
N PRO A 320 -13.73 12.46 -1.15
CA PRO A 320 -12.76 12.16 -0.11
C PRO A 320 -13.27 12.79 1.19
N PRO A 321 -13.29 12.05 2.29
CA PRO A 321 -13.73 12.61 3.57
C PRO A 321 -12.92 13.88 3.81
N ILE A 322 -13.61 14.94 4.25
CA ILE A 322 -12.94 16.19 4.61
C ILE A 322 -11.86 15.81 5.63
N PRO A 323 -10.57 16.11 5.38
CA PRO A 323 -9.51 15.78 6.31
C PRO A 323 -9.89 16.27 7.71
N PRO A 324 -9.69 15.46 8.76
CA PRO A 324 -10.12 15.84 10.10
C PRO A 324 -9.45 17.16 10.49
N LYS A 325 -10.28 18.16 10.85
CA LYS A 325 -9.80 19.49 11.27
C LYS A 325 -9.21 19.39 12.67
N GLY A 326 -7.90 19.18 12.73
CA GLY A 326 -7.12 19.14 13.96
C GLY A 326 -6.43 20.46 14.30
N ARG A 327 -6.06 20.61 15.58
CA ARG A 327 -5.04 21.59 15.98
C ARG A 327 -3.70 21.14 15.38
N ILE A 328 -3.04 22.05 14.67
CA ILE A 328 -1.68 21.82 14.17
C ILE A 328 -0.70 21.89 15.34
N LEU A 329 0.14 20.87 15.45
CA LEU A 329 1.15 20.74 16.48
C LEU A 329 2.46 21.42 16.03
N THR A 330 3.14 22.07 16.97
CA THR A 330 4.52 22.54 16.76
C THR A 330 5.50 21.36 16.72
N LEU A 331 6.72 21.55 16.19
CA LEU A 331 7.74 20.51 16.17
C LEU A 331 8.02 19.91 17.57
N GLU A 332 8.10 20.74 18.61
CA GLU A 332 8.33 20.27 19.98
C GLU A 332 7.15 19.47 20.55
N GLU A 333 5.92 19.82 20.16
CA GLU A 333 4.74 19.05 20.52
C GLU A 333 4.72 17.71 19.78
N ILE A 334 5.07 17.67 18.49
CA ILE A 334 5.20 16.43 17.70
C ILE A 334 6.19 15.48 18.37
N LYS A 335 7.39 15.98 18.73
CA LYS A 335 8.43 15.20 19.42
C LYS A 335 7.91 14.61 20.73
N LYS A 336 7.21 15.41 21.54
CA LYS A 336 6.63 14.98 22.82
C LYS A 336 5.53 13.93 22.63
N GLU A 337 4.66 14.10 21.65
CA GLU A 337 3.60 13.13 21.37
C GLU A 337 4.16 11.81 20.83
N LEU A 338 5.15 11.84 19.94
CA LEU A 338 5.83 10.62 19.48
C LEU A 338 6.52 9.88 20.63
N ALA A 339 7.19 10.60 21.53
CA ALA A 339 7.82 9.97 22.69
C ALA A 339 6.81 9.29 23.60
N TYR A 340 5.63 9.89 23.79
CA TYR A 340 4.53 9.25 24.52
C TYR A 340 3.97 8.04 23.76
N LEU A 341 3.70 8.18 22.47
CA LEU A 341 3.13 7.11 21.65
C LEU A 341 4.03 5.88 21.61
N ALA A 342 5.35 6.05 21.52
CA ALA A 342 6.30 4.93 21.66
C ALA A 342 6.06 4.11 22.95
N THR A 343 5.75 4.78 24.07
CA THR A 343 5.44 4.08 25.32
C THR A 343 4.10 3.35 25.28
N VAL A 344 3.15 3.84 24.49
CA VAL A 344 1.84 3.22 24.29
C VAL A 344 1.98 2.00 23.38
N GLU A 345 2.73 2.08 22.28
CA GLU A 345 2.99 0.92 21.40
C GLU A 345 3.59 -0.25 22.19
N HIS A 346 4.56 0.04 23.06
CA HIS A 346 5.13 -0.97 23.95
C HIS A 346 4.08 -1.55 24.92
N ALA A 347 3.19 -0.72 25.45
CA ALA A 347 2.13 -1.19 26.34
C ALA A 347 1.15 -2.11 25.60
N LEU A 348 0.67 -1.73 24.41
CA LEU A 348 -0.25 -2.51 23.60
C LEU A 348 0.36 -3.83 23.13
N ALA A 349 1.61 -3.81 22.65
CA ALA A 349 2.35 -5.02 22.29
C ALA A 349 2.36 -6.06 23.42
N VAL A 350 2.59 -5.62 24.66
CA VAL A 350 2.62 -6.51 25.83
C VAL A 350 1.20 -6.95 26.24
N GLN A 351 0.19 -6.06 26.18
CA GLN A 351 -1.20 -6.43 26.48
C GLN A 351 -1.71 -7.51 25.51
N TYR A 352 -1.48 -7.32 24.22
CA TYR A 352 -1.96 -8.21 23.17
C TYR A 352 -1.25 -9.56 23.25
N LEU A 353 0.08 -9.54 23.48
CA LEU A 353 0.86 -10.76 23.67
C LEU A 353 0.46 -11.53 24.93
N TYR A 354 0.21 -10.84 26.04
CA TYR A 354 -0.28 -11.47 27.27
C TYR A 354 -1.65 -12.13 27.07
N ALA A 355 -2.58 -11.42 26.44
CA ALA A 355 -3.91 -11.92 26.17
C ALA A 355 -3.86 -13.14 25.23
N TYR A 356 -2.97 -13.15 24.24
CA TYR A 356 -2.74 -14.32 23.39
C TYR A 356 -2.37 -15.59 24.19
N TYR A 357 -1.46 -15.49 25.15
CA TYR A 357 -1.06 -16.66 25.97
C TYR A 357 -2.22 -17.25 26.78
N SER A 358 -3.22 -16.45 27.14
CA SER A 358 -4.40 -16.92 27.87
C SER A 358 -5.30 -17.85 27.06
N VAL A 359 -5.19 -17.87 25.72
CA VAL A 359 -6.05 -18.67 24.85
C VAL A 359 -5.52 -20.10 24.75
N ASN A 360 -6.38 -21.08 24.98
CA ASN A 360 -6.09 -22.49 24.81
C ASN A 360 -6.14 -22.91 23.33
N ALA A 361 -5.22 -22.34 22.55
CA ALA A 361 -5.02 -22.64 21.14
C ALA A 361 -3.73 -23.47 20.94
N PRO A 362 -3.65 -24.30 19.88
CA PRO A 362 -2.39 -24.85 19.40
C PRO A 362 -1.39 -23.74 19.07
N ALA A 363 -0.10 -23.97 19.33
CA ALA A 363 0.95 -22.98 19.02
C ALA A 363 1.27 -22.89 17.52
N GLU A 364 1.10 -23.99 16.78
CA GLU A 364 1.29 -24.08 15.33
C GLU A 364 -0.04 -24.35 14.64
N GLU A 365 -0.11 -24.06 13.34
CA GLU A 365 -1.30 -24.37 12.54
C GLU A 365 -1.53 -25.89 12.52
N PRO A 366 -2.67 -26.39 13.04
CA PRO A 366 -2.99 -27.80 12.95
C PRO A 366 -3.17 -28.20 11.47
N PRO A 367 -2.63 -29.35 11.02
CA PRO A 367 -2.63 -29.73 9.59
C PRO A 367 -4.01 -30.13 9.06
N GLU A 368 -4.86 -30.73 9.89
CA GLU A 368 -6.24 -31.13 9.55
C GLU A 368 -7.18 -30.84 10.73
N PRO A 369 -7.43 -29.55 11.05
CA PRO A 369 -8.24 -29.19 12.20
C PRO A 369 -9.72 -29.41 11.92
N ASP A 370 -10.46 -29.81 12.94
CA ASP A 370 -11.90 -29.56 12.93
C ASP A 370 -12.18 -28.04 12.91
N LEU A 371 -13.37 -27.65 12.48
CA LEU A 371 -13.74 -26.23 12.34
C LEU A 371 -13.56 -25.44 13.64
N LYS A 372 -13.75 -26.10 14.79
CA LYS A 372 -13.64 -25.49 16.11
C LYS A 372 -12.18 -25.15 16.43
N THR A 373 -11.29 -26.10 16.25
CA THR A 373 -9.85 -25.96 16.47
C THR A 373 -9.25 -24.93 15.52
N PHE A 374 -9.68 -24.95 14.25
CA PHE A 374 -9.28 -23.95 13.27
C PHE A 374 -9.66 -22.53 13.68
N ARG A 375 -10.92 -22.31 14.11
CA ARG A 375 -11.39 -20.98 14.50
C ARG A 375 -10.68 -20.43 15.74
N ILE A 376 -10.46 -21.26 16.75
CA ILE A 376 -9.71 -20.85 17.95
C ILE A 376 -8.28 -20.47 17.58
N TRP A 377 -7.61 -21.33 16.81
CA TRP A 377 -6.26 -21.07 16.34
C TRP A 377 -6.21 -19.78 15.51
N LYS A 378 -7.10 -19.61 14.54
CA LYS A 378 -7.16 -18.43 13.69
C LYS A 378 -7.40 -17.16 14.50
N GLY A 379 -8.34 -17.17 15.43
CA GLY A 379 -8.62 -16.04 16.32
C GLY A 379 -7.43 -15.68 17.20
N ALA A 380 -6.80 -16.66 17.84
CA ALA A 380 -5.60 -16.44 18.66
C ALA A 380 -4.42 -15.93 17.83
N ASN A 381 -4.21 -16.50 16.65
CA ASN A 381 -3.12 -16.13 15.74
C ASN A 381 -3.28 -14.69 15.21
N GLU A 382 -4.51 -14.22 14.96
CA GLU A 382 -4.73 -12.80 14.62
C GLU A 382 -4.28 -11.86 15.75
N VAL A 383 -4.66 -12.16 17.00
CA VAL A 383 -4.23 -11.37 18.17
C VAL A 383 -2.70 -11.37 18.32
N PHE A 384 -2.06 -12.52 18.11
CA PHE A 384 -0.61 -12.63 18.14
C PHE A 384 0.07 -11.81 17.04
N ASN A 385 -0.45 -11.87 15.81
CA ASN A 385 0.09 -11.09 14.71
C ASN A 385 -0.06 -9.59 14.96
N ILE A 386 -1.19 -9.13 15.50
CA ILE A 386 -1.37 -7.71 15.86
C ILE A 386 -0.35 -7.30 16.94
N ALA A 387 -0.09 -8.16 17.94
CA ALA A 387 0.97 -7.89 18.92
C ALA A 387 2.35 -7.70 18.28
N ILE A 388 2.67 -8.44 17.19
CA ILE A 388 3.90 -8.27 16.42
C ILE A 388 3.90 -6.94 15.64
N ASP A 389 2.74 -6.54 15.12
CA ASP A 389 2.56 -5.27 14.41
C ASP A 389 2.81 -4.09 15.39
N GLU A 390 2.34 -4.15 16.63
CA GLU A 390 2.66 -3.13 17.66
C GLU A 390 4.16 -3.07 18.02
N MET A 391 4.86 -4.20 18.01
CA MET A 391 6.33 -4.21 18.19
C MET A 391 7.03 -3.49 17.02
N ARG A 392 6.45 -3.54 15.82
CA ARG A 392 6.93 -2.83 14.64
C ARG A 392 6.61 -1.34 14.72
N HIS A 393 5.43 -0.98 15.22
CA HIS A 393 5.06 0.41 15.51
C HIS A 393 6.04 1.02 16.51
N LEU A 394 6.32 0.35 17.63
CA LEU A 394 7.35 0.77 18.58
C LEU A 394 8.70 1.04 17.91
N HIS A 395 9.11 0.18 16.99
CA HIS A 395 10.33 0.37 16.22
C HIS A 395 10.27 1.62 15.32
N TRP A 396 9.20 1.78 14.55
CA TRP A 396 9.02 2.90 13.62
C TRP A 396 8.92 4.24 14.33
N VAL A 397 8.20 4.34 15.44
CA VAL A 397 8.14 5.57 16.24
C VAL A 397 9.55 5.96 16.72
N ASN A 398 10.34 4.99 17.19
CA ASN A 398 11.71 5.24 17.60
C ASN A 398 12.64 5.63 16.44
N GLN A 399 12.40 5.13 15.23
CA GLN A 399 13.09 5.63 14.04
C GLN A 399 12.77 7.11 13.78
N VAL A 400 11.50 7.51 13.90
CA VAL A 400 11.09 8.91 13.73
C VAL A 400 11.65 9.80 14.84
N LEU A 401 11.63 9.36 16.10
CA LEU A 401 12.26 10.08 17.21
C LEU A 401 13.73 10.36 16.93
N LYS A 402 14.47 9.33 16.48
CA LYS A 402 15.87 9.45 16.11
C LYS A 402 16.08 10.44 14.95
N LEU A 403 15.24 10.37 13.91
CA LEU A 403 15.27 11.31 12.78
C LEU A 403 15.06 12.76 13.22
N LEU A 404 14.17 12.99 14.19
CA LEU A 404 13.88 14.30 14.76
C LEU A 404 14.88 14.76 15.83
N GLY A 405 15.96 14.00 16.07
CA GLY A 405 16.98 14.31 17.07
C GLY A 405 16.48 14.20 18.51
N VAL A 406 15.44 13.40 18.75
CA VAL A 406 14.89 13.13 20.09
C VAL A 406 15.45 11.81 20.61
N GLU A 407 15.67 11.74 21.91
CA GLU A 407 16.06 10.49 22.55
C GLU A 407 15.00 9.40 22.32
N THR A 408 15.46 8.22 21.88
CA THR A 408 14.62 7.04 21.69
C THR A 408 14.20 6.47 23.05
N THR A 409 13.03 5.82 23.10
CA THR A 409 12.47 5.27 24.34
C THR A 409 11.87 3.89 24.13
N VAL A 410 12.02 3.05 25.16
CA VAL A 410 11.32 1.75 25.29
C VAL A 410 10.60 1.68 26.64
N LYS A 411 10.20 2.85 27.19
CA LYS A 411 9.28 2.90 28.33
C LYS A 411 7.96 2.20 27.98
N ARG A 412 7.24 1.80 29.01
CA ARG A 412 5.88 1.27 28.89
C ARG A 412 4.92 2.27 29.52
N ALA A 413 3.89 2.68 28.78
CA ALA A 413 2.91 3.65 29.26
C ALA A 413 2.21 3.11 30.51
N ALA A 414 2.13 3.93 31.56
CA ALA A 414 1.31 3.60 32.75
C ALA A 414 -0.19 3.86 32.50
N LYS A 415 -0.53 4.72 31.52
CA LYS A 415 -1.89 5.03 31.10
C LYS A 415 -1.99 5.09 29.58
N ILE A 416 -2.99 4.41 29.02
CA ILE A 416 -3.26 4.31 27.59
C ILE A 416 -4.31 5.35 27.19
N GLY A 417 -3.96 6.19 26.22
CA GLY A 417 -4.80 7.26 25.70
C GLY A 417 -4.91 8.47 26.62
N ARG A 418 -4.87 9.68 26.04
CA ARG A 418 -4.97 10.96 26.78
C ARG A 418 -6.37 11.27 27.31
N ARG A 419 -7.42 10.68 26.71
CA ARG A 419 -8.83 10.90 27.10
C ARG A 419 -9.46 9.71 27.81
N PHE A 420 -9.08 8.48 27.43
CA PHE A 420 -9.51 7.29 28.15
C PHE A 420 -8.83 7.20 29.52
N GLU A 421 -7.58 7.65 29.61
CA GLU A 421 -6.74 7.60 30.83
C GLU A 421 -6.72 6.23 31.52
N VAL A 422 -6.92 5.15 30.74
CA VAL A 422 -7.04 3.81 31.28
C VAL A 422 -5.67 3.35 31.76
N PRO A 423 -5.50 2.95 33.03
CA PRO A 423 -4.22 2.46 33.51
C PRO A 423 -3.80 1.20 32.74
N PHE A 424 -2.51 0.98 32.55
CA PHE A 424 -2.02 -0.27 31.98
C PHE A 424 -2.31 -1.45 32.92
N TYR A 425 -2.84 -2.53 32.37
CA TYR A 425 -3.11 -3.78 33.08
C TYR A 425 -2.91 -4.98 32.15
N LEU A 426 -2.80 -6.17 32.73
CA LEU A 426 -2.72 -7.44 32.02
C LEU A 426 -3.87 -8.34 32.49
N GLN A 427 -4.57 -8.95 31.54
CA GLN A 427 -5.64 -9.91 31.82
C GLN A 427 -5.82 -10.88 30.64
N SER A 428 -6.54 -11.97 30.88
CA SER A 428 -6.94 -12.94 29.86
C SER A 428 -7.77 -12.31 28.74
N LEU A 429 -7.77 -12.93 27.55
CA LEU A 429 -8.53 -12.50 26.37
C LEU A 429 -10.03 -12.80 26.51
N THR A 430 -10.65 -12.27 27.56
CA THR A 430 -12.09 -12.32 27.79
C THR A 430 -12.84 -11.61 26.66
N SER A 431 -14.14 -11.86 26.51
CA SER A 431 -14.95 -11.17 25.50
C SER A 431 -14.86 -9.65 25.66
N THR A 432 -14.81 -9.17 26.91
CA THR A 432 -14.74 -7.74 27.20
C THR A 432 -13.34 -7.16 27.01
N GLN A 433 -12.28 -7.95 27.24
CA GLN A 433 -10.93 -7.54 26.88
C GLN A 433 -10.74 -7.44 25.37
N LEU A 434 -11.27 -8.41 24.62
CA LEU A 434 -11.22 -8.37 23.16
C LEU A 434 -12.04 -7.21 22.61
N GLN A 435 -13.19 -6.89 23.21
CA GLN A 435 -13.93 -5.68 22.84
C GLN A 435 -13.13 -4.41 23.13
N TRP A 436 -12.45 -4.33 24.29
CA TRP A 436 -11.54 -3.21 24.58
C TRP A 436 -10.46 -3.05 23.51
N PHE A 437 -9.87 -4.14 23.01
CA PHE A 437 -8.91 -4.06 21.90
C PHE A 437 -9.54 -3.50 20.62
N ILE A 438 -10.76 -3.94 20.29
CA ILE A 438 -11.51 -3.39 19.14
C ILE A 438 -11.77 -1.89 19.30
N ASP A 439 -12.13 -1.45 20.51
CA ASP A 439 -12.44 -0.05 20.80
C ASP A 439 -11.17 0.82 20.79
N VAL A 440 -10.01 0.27 21.18
CA VAL A 440 -8.70 0.94 21.14
C VAL A 440 -8.24 1.18 19.70
N GLU A 441 -8.38 0.17 18.85
CA GLU A 441 -7.96 0.18 17.44
C GLU A 441 -9.02 0.77 16.49
N GLU A 442 -10.18 1.20 17.01
CA GLU A 442 -11.24 1.75 16.16
C GLU A 442 -10.74 3.00 15.41
N PRO A 443 -10.83 3.03 14.06
CA PRO A 443 -10.33 4.14 13.28
C PRO A 443 -10.99 5.46 13.68
N SER A 444 -10.18 6.39 14.17
CA SER A 444 -10.70 7.68 14.58
C SER A 444 -10.89 8.61 13.39
N ARG A 445 -12.11 9.11 13.21
CA ARG A 445 -12.41 10.20 12.27
C ARG A 445 -12.00 11.59 12.79
N SER A 446 -11.14 11.65 13.82
CA SER A 446 -10.75 12.87 14.51
C SER A 446 -9.27 12.85 14.86
N THR A 447 -8.55 13.95 14.65
CA THR A 447 -7.13 14.07 15.08
C THR A 447 -6.95 14.22 16.59
N SER A 448 -8.02 14.13 17.38
CA SER A 448 -8.04 14.44 18.82
C SER A 448 -8.71 13.36 19.67
N ILE A 449 -9.18 12.29 19.04
CA ILE A 449 -9.89 11.16 19.67
C ILE A 449 -9.23 9.89 19.15
N GLY A 450 -9.07 8.85 19.98
CA GLY A 450 -8.43 7.58 19.60
C GLY A 450 -6.90 7.67 19.42
N LEU A 451 -6.23 6.52 19.44
CA LEU A 451 -4.79 6.38 19.24
C LEU A 451 -4.39 6.73 17.80
N ASP A 452 -5.12 6.20 16.81
CA ASP A 452 -4.95 6.53 15.39
C ASP A 452 -5.08 8.03 15.09
N GLY A 453 -6.02 8.70 15.77
CA GLY A 453 -6.22 10.14 15.64
C GLY A 453 -4.97 10.95 15.99
N MET A 454 -4.14 10.45 16.91
CA MET A 454 -2.90 11.12 17.31
C MET A 454 -1.85 11.05 16.19
N TYR A 455 -1.66 9.89 15.55
CA TYR A 455 -0.74 9.76 14.42
C TYR A 455 -1.19 10.56 13.19
N VAL A 456 -2.50 10.57 12.89
CA VAL A 456 -3.06 11.41 11.81
C VAL A 456 -2.81 12.90 12.09
N GLY A 457 -2.98 13.34 13.34
CA GLY A 457 -2.65 14.69 13.78
C GLY A 457 -1.16 15.03 13.62
N ILE A 458 -0.27 14.10 13.99
CA ILE A 458 1.18 14.23 13.81
C ILE A 458 1.54 14.31 12.33
N GLN A 459 1.02 13.42 11.49
CA GLN A 459 1.30 13.40 10.05
C GLN A 459 0.88 14.72 9.40
N THR A 460 -0.33 15.19 9.70
CA THR A 460 -0.86 16.46 9.18
C THR A 460 0.01 17.64 9.63
N SER A 461 0.47 17.63 10.89
CA SER A 461 1.31 18.70 11.43
C SER A 461 2.72 18.67 10.85
N LEU A 462 3.32 17.49 10.69
CA LEU A 462 4.63 17.31 10.06
C LEU A 462 4.65 17.87 8.64
N GLN A 463 3.58 17.67 7.85
CA GLN A 463 3.48 18.19 6.48
C GLN A 463 3.38 19.71 6.39
N GLN A 464 3.06 20.39 7.50
CA GLN A 464 2.90 21.86 7.53
C GLN A 464 4.12 22.59 8.08
N LEU A 465 5.12 21.87 8.60
CA LEU A 465 6.37 22.46 9.06
C LEU A 465 7.11 23.13 7.89
N SER A 466 7.68 24.30 8.15
CA SER A 466 8.47 25.01 7.15
C SER A 466 9.87 24.39 7.00
N PRO A 467 10.56 24.60 5.86
CA PRO A 467 11.93 24.12 5.66
C PRO A 467 12.94 24.66 6.70
N GLU A 468 12.63 25.78 7.36
CA GLU A 468 13.43 26.34 8.44
C GLU A 468 13.21 25.62 9.78
N GLU A 469 12.04 25.02 10.00
CA GLU A 469 11.72 24.27 11.22
C GLU A 469 12.25 22.83 11.15
N LEU A 470 12.17 22.19 9.99
CA LEU A 470 12.66 20.82 9.77
C LEU A 470 13.17 20.66 8.34
N ASP A 471 14.30 19.99 8.17
CA ASP A 471 14.83 19.78 6.82
C ASP A 471 13.87 18.94 5.96
N PRO A 472 13.70 19.26 4.66
CA PRO A 472 12.70 18.60 3.82
C PRO A 472 12.90 17.10 3.61
N GLU A 473 14.12 16.58 3.77
CA GLU A 473 14.40 15.15 3.60
C GLU A 473 13.95 14.36 4.85
N THR A 474 14.32 14.84 6.04
CA THR A 474 13.88 14.29 7.32
C THR A 474 12.37 14.40 7.46
N GLN A 475 11.78 15.55 7.06
CA GLN A 475 10.33 15.72 7.02
C GLN A 475 9.66 14.65 6.16
N ARG A 476 10.16 14.43 4.93
CA ARG A 476 9.62 13.40 4.02
C ARG A 476 9.72 12.00 4.61
N ARG A 477 10.89 11.63 5.13
CA ARG A 477 11.12 10.31 5.76
C ARG A 477 10.23 10.09 6.99
N ALA A 478 10.10 11.11 7.84
CA ALA A 478 9.22 11.05 9.01
C ALA A 478 7.76 10.85 8.60
N VAL A 479 7.27 11.62 7.62
CA VAL A 479 5.90 11.49 7.09
C VAL A 479 5.65 10.09 6.50
N GLU A 480 6.61 9.53 5.76
CA GLU A 480 6.51 8.18 5.20
C GLU A 480 6.42 7.10 6.28
N ILE A 481 7.25 7.17 7.32
CA ILE A 481 7.23 6.19 8.42
C ILE A 481 5.94 6.30 9.25
N ILE A 482 5.51 7.52 9.58
CA ILE A 482 4.23 7.71 10.30
C ILE A 482 3.05 7.21 9.48
N LYS A 483 3.08 7.39 8.15
CA LYS A 483 2.05 6.83 7.28
C LYS A 483 1.97 5.30 7.37
N LEU A 484 3.12 4.61 7.44
CA LEU A 484 3.12 3.15 7.59
C LEU A 484 2.44 2.69 8.88
N ILE A 485 2.63 3.42 9.99
CA ILE A 485 1.94 3.12 11.26
C ILE A 485 0.42 3.29 11.10
N ILE A 486 -0.03 4.39 10.47
CA ILE A 486 -1.46 4.65 10.24
C ILE A 486 -2.09 3.58 9.34
N ASP A 487 -1.44 3.29 8.20
CA ASP A 487 -1.94 2.34 7.20
C ASP A 487 -2.02 0.91 7.78
N GLU A 488 -1.13 0.53 8.70
CA GLU A 488 -1.14 -0.78 9.38
C GLU A 488 -2.18 -0.82 10.52
N GLY A 489 -2.30 0.25 11.32
CA GLY A 489 -3.28 0.39 12.41
C GLY A 489 -4.74 0.28 11.96
N GLU A 490 -5.11 0.86 10.81
CA GLU A 490 -6.48 0.72 10.25
C GLU A 490 -6.90 -0.76 10.06
N GLY A 491 -5.94 -1.65 9.81
CA GLY A 491 -6.17 -3.08 9.68
C GLY A 491 -6.46 -3.79 10.99
N HIS A 492 -6.02 -3.26 12.13
CA HIS A 492 -6.13 -3.90 13.44
C HIS A 492 -7.57 -4.05 13.90
N TYR A 493 -8.39 -3.00 13.76
CA TYR A 493 -9.82 -3.04 14.05
C TYR A 493 -10.54 -4.21 13.35
N VAL A 494 -10.29 -4.36 12.04
CA VAL A 494 -10.93 -5.41 11.22
C VAL A 494 -10.43 -6.79 11.66
N ARG A 495 -9.14 -6.94 11.96
CA ARG A 495 -8.55 -8.21 12.38
C ARG A 495 -8.97 -8.62 13.79
N PHE A 496 -9.05 -7.69 14.75
CA PHE A 496 -9.63 -7.97 16.07
C PHE A 496 -11.12 -8.29 15.98
N SER A 497 -11.88 -7.61 15.13
CA SER A 497 -13.29 -7.95 14.86
C SER A 497 -13.42 -9.37 14.27
N THR A 498 -12.50 -9.75 13.37
CA THR A 498 -12.43 -11.10 12.80
C THR A 498 -12.05 -12.14 13.86
N ALA A 499 -11.12 -11.81 14.76
CA ALA A 499 -10.77 -12.66 15.89
C ALA A 499 -11.98 -12.86 16.82
N GLN A 500 -12.73 -11.79 17.12
CA GLN A 500 -13.95 -11.84 17.90
C GLN A 500 -15.00 -12.75 17.26
N GLN A 501 -15.21 -12.65 15.95
CA GLN A 501 -16.12 -13.55 15.24
C GLN A 501 -15.69 -15.00 15.37
N ASN A 502 -14.42 -15.31 15.10
CA ASN A 502 -13.89 -16.68 15.20
C ASN A 502 -14.02 -17.26 16.62
N LEU A 503 -13.76 -16.45 17.64
CA LEU A 503 -13.83 -16.85 19.05
C LEU A 503 -15.27 -16.92 19.58
N ALA A 504 -16.19 -16.08 19.10
CA ALA A 504 -17.59 -16.03 19.58
C ALA A 504 -18.43 -17.24 19.17
N PHE A 505 -18.15 -17.88 18.03
CA PHE A 505 -18.88 -19.08 17.57
C PHE A 505 -18.53 -20.37 18.33
N TYR A 506 -17.61 -20.30 19.29
CA TYR A 506 -17.14 -21.44 20.08
C TYR A 506 -18.19 -22.00 21.05
N ASP A 507 -19.24 -21.23 21.39
CA ASP A 507 -20.23 -21.59 22.41
C ASP A 507 -21.54 -20.78 22.21
N ASN A 508 -22.73 -21.41 22.21
CA ASN A 508 -24.04 -20.71 22.15
C ASN A 508 -24.30 -19.78 23.36
N ALA A 509 -23.49 -19.89 24.42
CA ALA A 509 -23.36 -19.02 25.59
C ALA A 509 -22.04 -18.19 25.59
N GLY A 510 -21.26 -18.21 24.51
CA GLY A 510 -19.91 -17.63 24.34
C GLY A 510 -19.82 -16.09 24.35
N ARG A 511 -20.83 -15.43 24.90
CA ARG A 511 -20.88 -13.98 25.16
C ARG A 511 -20.81 -13.67 26.67
N GLY A 512 -20.30 -14.60 27.49
CA GLY A 512 -20.10 -14.40 28.93
C GLY A 512 -18.74 -13.79 29.26
N ASP A 513 -18.60 -13.24 30.47
CA ASP A 513 -17.37 -12.57 30.95
C ASP A 513 -16.11 -13.45 30.83
N LEU A 514 -16.22 -14.78 31.02
CA LEU A 514 -15.11 -15.73 30.90
C LEU A 514 -15.43 -16.85 29.89
N PRO A 515 -14.92 -16.74 28.64
CA PRO A 515 -15.14 -17.76 27.62
C PRO A 515 -14.39 -19.07 27.89
N LYS A 516 -14.98 -20.20 27.47
CA LYS A 516 -14.40 -21.55 27.65
C LYS A 516 -13.11 -21.82 26.84
N TYR A 517 -12.68 -20.90 25.97
CA TYR A 517 -11.41 -21.01 25.24
C TYR A 517 -10.23 -20.50 26.07
N ILE A 518 -10.48 -19.83 27.19
CA ILE A 518 -9.46 -19.41 28.13
C ILE A 518 -8.86 -20.63 28.83
N ARG A 519 -7.54 -20.63 29.01
CA ARG A 519 -6.81 -21.67 29.75
C ARG A 519 -7.29 -21.75 31.19
N GLY A 520 -7.16 -22.94 31.79
CA GLY A 520 -7.42 -23.13 33.22
C GLY A 520 -6.28 -22.60 34.10
N GLY A 521 -6.40 -22.79 35.41
CA GLY A 521 -5.46 -22.26 36.40
C GLY A 521 -5.65 -20.76 36.59
N HIS A 522 -4.55 -20.04 36.84
CA HIS A 522 -4.55 -18.60 37.11
C HIS A 522 -5.22 -17.78 36.00
N TRP A 523 -5.15 -18.21 34.73
CA TRP A 523 -5.82 -17.55 33.60
C TRP A 523 -7.34 -17.40 33.74
N SER A 524 -7.98 -18.27 34.52
CA SER A 524 -9.43 -18.29 34.74
C SER A 524 -9.86 -17.68 36.07
N GLU A 525 -8.92 -17.27 36.91
CA GLU A 525 -9.19 -16.72 38.24
C GLU A 525 -9.65 -15.26 38.14
N LEU A 526 -10.70 -14.93 38.88
CA LEU A 526 -11.19 -13.57 39.02
C LEU A 526 -10.29 -12.80 39.98
N SER A 527 -9.89 -11.59 39.61
CA SER A 527 -9.07 -10.72 40.46
C SER A 527 -9.83 -10.24 41.70
N ASP A 528 -9.17 -10.31 42.85
CA ASP A 528 -9.65 -9.72 44.10
C ASP A 528 -9.46 -8.19 44.18
N GLN A 529 -8.85 -7.57 43.16
CA GLN A 529 -8.56 -6.14 43.12
C GLN A 529 -9.49 -5.40 42.15
N PRO A 530 -10.67 -4.93 42.61
CA PRO A 530 -11.51 -4.07 41.78
C PRO A 530 -10.80 -2.73 41.58
N ASN A 531 -10.42 -2.41 40.34
CA ASN A 531 -10.00 -1.06 39.98
C ASN A 531 -11.20 -0.33 39.33
N PRO A 532 -11.80 0.67 39.99
CA PRO A 532 -12.97 1.39 39.47
C PRO A 532 -12.66 2.23 38.22
N GLU A 533 -11.38 2.47 37.91
CA GLU A 533 -10.94 3.23 36.73
C GLU A 533 -10.74 2.34 35.48
N LEU A 534 -10.83 1.01 35.61
CA LEU A 534 -10.70 0.10 34.48
C LEU A 534 -12.03 -0.11 33.75
N PRO A 535 -12.02 -0.18 32.41
CA PRO A 535 -13.13 -0.76 31.69
C PRO A 535 -13.26 -2.22 32.15
N ASN A 536 -14.42 -2.56 32.72
CA ASN A 536 -14.80 -3.88 33.25
C ASN A 536 -14.39 -4.13 34.72
N SER A 537 -15.37 -4.07 35.62
CA SER A 537 -15.21 -4.31 37.06
C SER A 537 -14.70 -5.71 37.46
N LYS A 538 -14.53 -6.63 36.50
CA LYS A 538 -14.05 -8.01 36.69
C LYS A 538 -12.87 -8.28 35.76
N LEU A 539 -11.69 -8.47 36.34
CA LEU A 539 -10.49 -8.87 35.61
C LEU A 539 -10.23 -10.36 35.81
N TYR A 540 -9.94 -11.09 34.75
CA TYR A 540 -9.59 -12.51 34.83
C TYR A 540 -8.15 -12.76 34.42
N GLY A 541 -7.44 -13.66 35.10
CA GLY A 541 -6.07 -13.99 34.74
C GLY A 541 -5.13 -12.79 34.84
N VAL A 542 -5.21 -12.06 35.94
CA VAL A 542 -4.23 -11.01 36.28
C VAL A 542 -2.91 -11.69 36.67
N PRO A 543 -1.73 -11.11 36.37
CA PRO A 543 -0.44 -11.71 36.73
C PRO A 543 -0.37 -12.16 38.20
N HIS A 544 -0.18 -13.45 38.41
CA HIS A 544 -0.02 -14.09 39.71
C HIS A 544 1.45 -14.43 39.96
N VAL A 545 2.00 -14.10 41.13
CA VAL A 545 3.38 -14.44 41.48
C VAL A 545 3.40 -15.83 42.11
N GLU A 546 4.10 -16.75 41.48
CA GLU A 546 4.20 -18.15 41.94
C GLU A 546 5.05 -18.27 43.22
N GLU A 547 4.85 -19.34 43.97
CA GLU A 547 5.56 -19.58 45.23
C GLU A 547 7.09 -19.62 45.02
N LEU A 548 7.84 -18.95 45.89
CA LEU A 548 9.30 -18.86 45.82
C LEU A 548 9.94 -20.26 45.76
N GLY A 549 10.71 -20.51 44.69
CA GLY A 549 11.41 -21.77 44.47
C GLY A 549 10.60 -22.86 43.76
N SER A 550 9.31 -22.61 43.45
CA SER A 550 8.53 -23.47 42.57
C SER A 550 9.04 -23.44 41.12
N GLU A 551 8.66 -24.44 40.32
CA GLU A 551 8.94 -24.45 38.87
C GLU A 551 8.36 -23.20 38.18
N GLY A 552 7.15 -22.80 38.55
CA GLY A 552 6.49 -21.60 38.03
C GLY A 552 7.26 -20.33 38.34
N PHE A 553 7.73 -20.18 39.58
CA PHE A 553 8.55 -19.03 39.97
C PHE A 553 9.87 -18.95 39.19
N ILE A 554 10.52 -20.09 38.94
CA ILE A 554 11.74 -20.14 38.11
C ILE A 554 11.43 -19.70 36.68
N LEU A 555 10.37 -20.22 36.07
CA LEU A 555 9.96 -19.85 34.71
C LEU A 555 9.56 -18.37 34.61
N GLN A 556 8.88 -17.82 35.62
CA GLN A 556 8.57 -16.39 35.70
C GLN A 556 9.83 -15.53 35.77
N LYS A 557 10.79 -15.91 36.62
CA LYS A 557 12.09 -15.23 36.72
C LYS A 557 12.84 -15.26 35.38
N GLN A 558 12.80 -16.39 34.67
CA GLN A 558 13.42 -16.52 33.35
C GLN A 558 12.72 -15.65 32.30
N SER A 559 11.38 -15.64 32.29
CA SER A 559 10.57 -14.79 31.40
C SER A 559 10.91 -13.31 31.58
N ASP A 560 10.88 -12.81 32.81
CA ASP A 560 11.18 -11.40 33.10
C ASP A 560 12.64 -11.04 32.77
N ALA A 561 13.60 -11.93 33.01
CA ALA A 561 15.00 -11.69 32.64
C ALA A 561 15.20 -11.61 31.11
N VAL A 562 14.52 -12.46 30.34
CA VAL A 562 14.55 -12.40 28.86
C VAL A 562 13.83 -11.16 28.34
N TYR A 563 12.67 -10.81 28.91
CA TYR A 563 11.94 -9.59 28.56
C TYR A 563 12.77 -8.33 28.84
N LEU A 564 13.40 -8.24 30.02
CA LEU A 564 14.31 -7.14 30.38
C LEU A 564 15.51 -7.06 29.42
N THR A 565 16.08 -8.20 29.03
CA THR A 565 17.20 -8.20 28.07
C THR A 565 16.76 -7.75 26.69
N LEU A 566 15.57 -8.15 26.25
CA LEU A 566 15.00 -7.71 24.98
C LEU A 566 14.83 -6.18 24.96
N ILE A 567 14.23 -5.58 26.00
CA ILE A 567 14.07 -4.11 26.05
C ILE A 567 15.42 -3.38 26.13
N VAL A 568 16.43 -3.96 26.79
CA VAL A 568 17.81 -3.43 26.77
C VAL A 568 18.37 -3.46 25.35
N PHE A 569 18.24 -4.56 24.62
CA PHE A 569 18.75 -4.67 23.25
C PHE A 569 18.04 -3.70 22.30
N LEU A 570 16.73 -3.52 22.46
CA LEU A 570 15.97 -2.52 21.71
C LEU A 570 16.46 -1.10 22.00
N LYS A 571 16.59 -0.71 23.29
CA LYS A 571 17.12 0.61 23.69
C LYS A 571 18.50 0.87 23.10
N LEU A 572 19.41 -0.11 23.21
CA LEU A 572 20.75 -0.02 22.66
C LEU A 572 20.70 0.17 21.14
N ALA A 573 19.96 -0.69 20.43
CA ALA A 573 19.88 -0.65 18.98
C ALA A 573 19.22 0.63 18.44
N PHE A 574 18.19 1.17 19.11
CA PHE A 574 17.55 2.42 18.73
C PHE A 574 18.48 3.62 18.92
N ALA A 575 19.35 3.60 19.93
CA ALA A 575 20.31 4.67 20.18
C ALA A 575 21.53 4.68 19.23
N MET A 576 21.81 3.58 18.50
CA MET A 576 22.95 3.51 17.57
C MET A 576 22.72 4.44 16.37
N GLN A 577 23.65 5.35 16.09
CA GLN A 577 23.53 6.29 14.97
C GLN A 577 23.61 5.60 13.60
N ASN A 578 24.44 4.58 13.45
CA ASN A 578 24.59 3.86 12.19
C ASN A 578 23.39 2.94 11.92
N GLU A 579 22.55 3.28 10.94
CA GLU A 579 21.34 2.53 10.57
C GLU A 579 21.62 1.07 10.18
N LYS A 580 22.77 0.79 9.52
CA LYS A 580 23.13 -0.57 9.12
C LYS A 580 23.47 -1.44 10.33
N ILE A 581 24.19 -0.88 11.29
CA ILE A 581 24.54 -1.57 12.56
C ILE A 581 23.28 -1.74 13.40
N SER A 582 22.49 -0.67 13.59
CA SER A 582 21.21 -0.69 14.31
C SER A 582 20.28 -1.77 13.76
N GLY A 583 20.03 -1.80 12.46
CA GLY A 583 19.17 -2.78 11.82
C GLY A 583 19.72 -4.23 11.90
N ALA A 584 21.04 -4.40 11.91
CA ALA A 584 21.65 -5.72 12.15
C ALA A 584 21.45 -6.17 13.59
N SER A 585 21.64 -5.29 14.57
CA SER A 585 21.42 -5.56 15.99
C SER A 585 19.96 -5.88 16.31
N LEU A 586 19.00 -5.19 15.69
CA LEU A 586 17.57 -5.52 15.83
C LEU A 586 17.23 -6.92 15.31
N ARG A 587 17.80 -7.32 14.17
CA ARG A 587 17.62 -8.70 13.65
C ARG A 587 18.17 -9.75 14.60
N LYS A 588 19.25 -9.44 15.33
CA LYS A 588 19.84 -10.32 16.33
C LYS A 588 18.97 -10.43 17.58
N ALA A 589 18.30 -9.35 17.97
CA ALA A 589 17.39 -9.34 19.13
C ALA A 589 16.15 -10.24 18.94
N ILE A 590 15.77 -10.58 17.70
CA ILE A 590 14.63 -11.48 17.40
C ILE A 590 14.77 -12.84 18.07
N SER A 591 16.00 -13.36 18.25
CA SER A 591 16.22 -14.65 18.92
C SER A 591 15.70 -14.66 20.36
N LEU A 592 15.80 -13.52 21.08
CA LEU A 592 15.24 -13.39 22.42
C LEU A 592 13.71 -13.38 22.40
N MET A 593 13.08 -12.88 21.35
CA MET A 593 11.61 -12.92 21.22
C MET A 593 11.12 -14.37 21.13
N PHE A 594 11.81 -15.23 20.37
CA PHE A 594 11.50 -16.66 20.31
C PHE A 594 11.69 -17.33 21.68
N LYS A 595 12.76 -16.99 22.40
CA LYS A 595 13.03 -17.54 23.74
C LYS A 595 11.97 -17.11 24.75
N LEU A 596 11.59 -15.83 24.75
CA LEU A 596 10.53 -15.28 25.58
C LEU A 596 9.21 -15.98 25.29
N ASN A 597 8.88 -16.13 24.00
CA ASN A 597 7.66 -16.80 23.56
C ASN A 597 7.60 -18.25 24.04
N ALA A 598 8.70 -19.00 23.91
CA ALA A 598 8.77 -20.39 24.35
C ALA A 598 8.58 -20.53 25.88
N ILE A 599 9.21 -19.67 26.69
CA ILE A 599 9.06 -19.70 28.16
C ILE A 599 7.62 -19.34 28.56
N ASN A 600 7.03 -18.32 27.94
CA ASN A 600 5.68 -17.88 28.24
C ASN A 600 4.63 -18.92 27.83
N PHE A 601 4.85 -19.64 26.73
CA PHE A 601 4.00 -20.78 26.38
C PHE A 601 4.08 -21.91 27.42
N GLN A 602 5.28 -22.22 27.93
CA GLN A 602 5.42 -23.22 29.00
C GLN A 602 4.68 -22.82 30.28
N LEU A 603 4.76 -21.54 30.67
CA LEU A 603 3.96 -21.00 31.78
C LEU A 603 2.47 -21.16 31.50
N ALA A 604 2.02 -20.74 30.32
CA ALA A 604 0.61 -20.77 29.93
C ALA A 604 0.04 -22.19 29.91
N GLU A 605 0.76 -23.18 29.37
CA GLU A 605 0.36 -24.60 29.35
C GLU A 605 0.24 -25.19 30.76
N LYS A 606 1.02 -24.70 31.72
CA LYS A 606 0.96 -25.10 33.13
C LYS A 606 -0.15 -24.36 33.92
N GLY A 607 -0.92 -23.50 33.28
CA GLY A 607 -1.94 -22.68 33.95
C GLY A 607 -1.38 -21.51 34.75
N MET A 608 -0.12 -21.14 34.52
CA MET A 608 0.59 -20.05 35.19
C MET A 608 0.69 -18.84 34.28
N THR A 609 0.78 -17.64 34.85
CA THR A 609 0.84 -16.38 34.09
C THR A 609 2.26 -15.81 34.04
N PRO A 610 2.72 -15.25 32.90
CA PRO A 610 3.92 -14.42 32.89
C PRO A 610 3.68 -13.11 33.65
N LEU A 611 4.75 -12.43 34.09
CA LEU A 611 4.62 -11.19 34.86
C LEU A 611 4.90 -9.94 34.02
N PHE A 612 5.86 -10.01 33.08
CA PHE A 612 6.34 -8.86 32.30
C PHE A 612 6.73 -7.68 33.19
N THR A 613 7.43 -7.96 34.30
CA THR A 613 7.84 -6.91 35.22
C THR A 613 8.98 -6.07 34.63
N ILE A 614 8.95 -4.78 34.96
CA ILE A 614 10.02 -3.83 34.62
C ILE A 614 10.64 -3.41 35.96
N PRO A 615 11.97 -3.57 36.15
CA PRO A 615 12.63 -3.14 37.38
C PRO A 615 12.51 -1.63 37.61
N LYS A 616 12.45 -1.19 38.88
CA LYS A 616 12.39 0.25 39.23
C LYS A 616 13.50 1.10 38.61
N TRP A 617 14.70 0.55 38.46
CA TRP A 617 15.83 1.26 37.85
C TRP A 617 15.65 1.50 36.34
N TRP A 618 14.74 0.76 35.68
CA TRP A 618 14.37 0.94 34.28
C TRP A 618 13.23 1.95 34.09
N GLU A 619 12.45 2.25 35.14
CA GLU A 619 11.36 3.23 35.07
C GLU A 619 11.87 4.63 34.66
N SER A 620 13.13 4.94 34.97
CA SER A 620 13.79 6.17 34.53
C SER A 620 14.08 6.20 33.02
N ASP A 621 14.12 5.03 32.34
CA ASP A 621 14.59 4.83 30.96
C ASP A 621 15.97 5.43 30.75
N PRO A 622 17.03 4.71 31.16
CA PRO A 622 18.37 5.27 31.20
C PRO A 622 18.83 5.68 29.79
N PRO A 623 19.30 6.92 29.61
CA PRO A 623 19.73 7.39 28.30
C PRO A 623 21.02 6.70 27.88
N VAL A 624 21.15 6.40 26.58
CA VAL A 624 22.34 5.76 26.02
C VAL A 624 23.12 6.81 25.24
N THR A 625 23.96 7.57 25.94
CA THR A 625 24.74 8.70 25.38
C THR A 625 26.21 8.35 25.15
N SER A 626 26.66 7.18 25.61
CA SER A 626 28.06 6.75 25.46
C SER A 626 28.21 5.24 25.38
N GLN A 627 29.34 4.79 24.82
CA GLN A 627 29.72 3.37 24.79
C GLN A 627 29.83 2.78 26.20
N GLU A 628 30.32 3.55 27.17
CA GLU A 628 30.45 3.11 28.57
C GLU A 628 29.08 2.81 29.21
N ILE A 629 28.09 3.69 28.99
CA ILE A 629 26.72 3.46 29.44
C ILE A 629 26.10 2.27 28.71
N ALA A 630 26.31 2.17 27.41
CA ALA A 630 25.83 1.04 26.60
C ALA A 630 26.36 -0.31 27.12
N HIS A 631 27.66 -0.43 27.39
CA HIS A 631 28.25 -1.63 27.98
C HIS A 631 27.74 -1.90 29.40
N THR A 632 27.48 -0.86 30.20
CA THR A 632 26.91 -1.02 31.56
C THR A 632 25.52 -1.65 31.51
N LEU A 633 24.66 -1.18 30.60
CA LEU A 633 23.34 -1.77 30.38
C LEU A 633 23.44 -3.20 29.86
N LEU A 634 24.30 -3.44 28.87
CA LEU A 634 24.53 -4.77 28.30
C LEU A 634 24.99 -5.78 29.37
N ASN A 635 25.95 -5.38 30.21
CA ASN A 635 26.46 -6.21 31.30
C ASN A 635 25.42 -6.46 32.40
N THR A 636 24.56 -5.47 32.67
CA THR A 636 23.44 -5.61 33.61
C THR A 636 22.45 -6.66 33.10
N ALA A 637 22.07 -6.62 31.82
CA ALA A 637 21.21 -7.61 31.21
C ALA A 637 21.82 -9.02 31.23
N ARG A 638 23.12 -9.14 30.90
CA ARG A 638 23.86 -10.41 30.96
C ARG A 638 23.83 -11.03 32.36
N ARG A 639 24.02 -10.20 33.40
CA ARG A 639 23.97 -10.64 34.81
C ARG A 639 22.59 -11.18 35.19
N GLN A 640 21.52 -10.49 34.79
CA GLN A 640 20.14 -10.92 35.05
C GLN A 640 19.82 -12.28 34.40
N LEU A 641 20.32 -12.52 33.18
CA LEU A 641 20.17 -13.82 32.51
C LEU A 641 20.98 -14.95 33.18
N LEU A 642 22.15 -14.66 33.75
CA LEU A 642 22.91 -15.62 34.55
C LEU A 642 22.19 -15.94 35.87
N GLU A 643 21.70 -14.91 36.57
CA GLU A 643 21.00 -15.06 37.86
C GLU A 643 19.66 -15.78 37.72
N SER A 644 18.98 -15.68 36.58
CA SER A 644 17.75 -16.43 36.26
C SER A 644 18.01 -17.85 35.78
N GLY A 645 19.27 -18.21 35.50
CA GLY A 645 19.65 -19.53 34.99
C GLY A 645 19.31 -19.76 33.51
N VAL A 646 18.96 -18.70 32.76
CA VAL A 646 18.78 -18.77 31.30
C VAL A 646 20.11 -18.92 30.59
N LEU A 647 21.14 -18.19 31.04
CA LEU A 647 22.53 -18.40 30.65
C LEU A 647 23.22 -19.30 31.66
N GLN A 648 23.99 -20.27 31.17
CA GLN A 648 24.82 -21.12 32.03
C GLN A 648 26.14 -20.43 32.35
N SER A 649 26.59 -20.51 33.60
CA SER A 649 27.92 -20.02 33.98
C SER A 649 29.01 -20.84 33.28
N PRO A 650 30.09 -20.22 32.75
CA PRO A 650 31.17 -20.93 32.07
C PRO A 650 31.88 -22.00 32.92
N ALA A 651 31.64 -22.05 34.23
CA ALA A 651 32.18 -23.07 35.14
C ALA A 651 31.44 -24.43 35.11
N ILE A 652 30.30 -24.57 34.42
CA ILE A 652 29.50 -25.83 34.41
C ILE A 652 29.33 -26.42 32.99
N ALA A 653 29.98 -25.84 31.97
CA ALA A 653 29.87 -26.29 30.57
C ALA A 653 30.56 -27.64 30.27
N GLN A 654 31.11 -28.36 31.26
CA GLN A 654 31.83 -29.63 31.03
C GLN A 654 31.00 -30.92 31.19
N PHE A 655 29.70 -30.87 31.51
CA PHE A 655 28.93 -32.11 31.76
C PHE A 655 27.65 -32.34 30.94
N ALA A 656 27.28 -31.47 29.99
CA ALA A 656 26.11 -31.69 29.14
C ALA A 656 26.50 -32.12 27.71
N GLN A 657 27.05 -33.32 27.56
CA GLN A 657 27.07 -34.01 26.27
C GLN A 657 25.90 -35.00 26.17
N LYS A 658 25.18 -34.87 25.04
CA LYS A 658 24.26 -35.82 24.38
C LYS A 658 22.87 -36.03 25.00
N ALA A 659 21.89 -35.34 24.42
CA ALA A 659 20.58 -35.91 24.11
C ALA A 659 20.21 -35.52 22.66
N PRO A 660 19.68 -36.45 21.84
CA PRO A 660 19.34 -36.15 20.45
C PRO A 660 18.04 -35.34 20.37
N LEU A 661 18.10 -34.18 19.74
CA LEU A 661 16.91 -33.46 19.28
C LEU A 661 16.34 -34.24 18.08
N THR A 662 15.15 -34.79 18.23
CA THR A 662 14.36 -35.37 17.13
C THR A 662 13.94 -34.27 16.17
N GLU A 663 14.46 -34.30 14.94
CA GLU A 663 14.07 -33.41 13.86
C GLU A 663 12.60 -33.65 13.46
N SER A 664 11.76 -32.64 13.68
CA SER A 664 10.44 -32.55 13.06
C SER A 664 10.61 -32.09 11.61
N LYS A 665 10.10 -32.87 10.66
CA LYS A 665 10.09 -32.53 9.23
C LYS A 665 9.05 -31.44 8.97
N VAL A 666 9.52 -30.21 8.78
CA VAL A 666 8.69 -29.09 8.31
C VAL A 666 8.69 -29.04 6.78
N LEU A 667 7.49 -29.03 6.20
CA LEU A 667 7.22 -28.85 4.77
C LEU A 667 7.60 -27.43 4.30
N LYS A 668 7.97 -27.34 3.02
CA LYS A 668 8.57 -26.14 2.39
C LYS A 668 7.60 -24.95 2.29
N GLU A 669 8.08 -23.76 2.66
CA GLU A 669 7.47 -22.46 2.33
C GLU A 669 8.51 -21.29 2.19
N PRO A 670 8.14 -20.17 1.52
CA PRO A 670 9.04 -19.42 0.62
C PRO A 670 9.89 -18.34 1.30
N ILE A 671 11.16 -18.26 0.85
CA ILE A 671 12.20 -17.20 0.84
C ILE A 671 12.40 -16.26 2.07
N LEU A 672 11.39 -15.95 2.90
CA LEU A 672 11.54 -15.22 4.17
C LEU A 672 12.17 -16.10 5.29
N SER A 673 12.24 -17.41 5.08
CA SER A 673 12.54 -18.40 6.12
C SER A 673 14.02 -18.55 6.51
N LYS A 674 14.99 -18.19 5.66
CA LYS A 674 16.41 -18.47 5.97
C LYS A 674 17.02 -17.57 7.06
N VAL A 675 16.60 -16.30 7.12
CA VAL A 675 17.10 -15.35 8.12
C VAL A 675 16.46 -15.61 9.47
N LEU A 676 15.16 -15.93 9.50
CA LEU A 676 14.45 -16.33 10.70
C LEU A 676 14.91 -17.70 11.24
N GLN A 677 15.16 -18.68 10.36
CA GLN A 677 15.79 -19.96 10.77
C GLN A 677 17.19 -19.77 11.35
N LYS A 678 18.00 -18.85 10.79
CA LYS A 678 19.32 -18.55 11.33
C LYS A 678 19.22 -17.87 12.70
N ALA A 679 18.33 -16.87 12.85
CA ALA A 679 18.10 -16.20 14.14
C ALA A 679 17.50 -17.13 15.21
N HIS A 680 16.68 -18.11 14.81
CA HIS A 680 16.16 -19.16 15.69
C HIS A 680 17.27 -20.08 16.25
N ASN A 681 18.37 -20.24 15.51
CA ASN A 681 19.47 -21.14 15.85
C ASN A 681 20.68 -20.43 16.52
N GLU A 682 20.66 -19.10 16.64
CA GLU A 682 21.74 -18.34 17.27
C GLU A 682 21.62 -18.38 18.80
N SER A 683 22.74 -18.65 19.47
CA SER A 683 22.80 -18.68 20.93
C SER A 683 22.74 -17.27 21.51
N ILE A 684 22.22 -17.14 22.73
CA ILE A 684 22.16 -15.84 23.45
C ILE A 684 23.57 -15.24 23.59
N ASP A 685 24.60 -16.05 23.79
CA ASP A 685 26.00 -15.60 23.86
C ASP A 685 26.50 -14.97 22.56
N GLU A 686 26.13 -15.51 21.40
CA GLU A 686 26.45 -14.92 20.10
C GLU A 686 25.75 -13.57 19.89
N VAL A 687 24.53 -13.42 20.42
CA VAL A 687 23.81 -12.14 20.37
C VAL A 687 24.52 -11.10 21.24
N PHE A 688 24.93 -11.47 22.45
CA PHE A 688 25.72 -10.59 23.32
C PHE A 688 27.04 -10.17 22.66
N ALA A 689 27.78 -11.12 22.06
CA ALA A 689 29.02 -10.82 21.35
C ALA A 689 28.80 -9.87 20.16
N HIS A 690 27.68 -10.02 19.44
CA HIS A 690 27.29 -9.07 18.39
C HIS A 690 27.06 -7.67 18.96
N PHE A 691 26.33 -7.54 20.07
CA PHE A 691 26.09 -6.23 20.69
C PHE A 691 27.37 -5.60 21.25
N ASP A 692 28.29 -6.37 21.84
CA ASP A 692 29.60 -5.86 22.27
C ASP A 692 30.39 -5.24 21.11
N ASN A 693 30.42 -5.93 19.96
CA ASN A 693 31.08 -5.41 18.75
C ASN A 693 30.34 -4.19 18.19
N ALA A 694 29.01 -4.25 18.08
CA ALA A 694 28.18 -3.18 17.55
C ALA A 694 28.30 -1.88 18.35
N ILE A 695 28.38 -1.97 19.69
CA ILE A 695 28.61 -0.82 20.58
C ILE A 695 29.98 -0.17 20.28
N SER A 696 31.01 -0.99 20.06
CA SER A 696 32.36 -0.52 19.78
C SER A 696 32.49 0.18 18.41
N GLU A 697 31.69 -0.25 17.43
CA GLU A 697 31.73 0.22 16.04
C GLU A 697 30.79 1.40 15.75
N THR A 698 29.98 1.82 16.72
CA THR A 698 28.97 2.86 16.53
C THR A 698 29.14 4.05 17.47
N THR A 699 28.55 5.17 17.08
CA THR A 699 28.38 6.34 17.93
C THR A 699 26.96 6.39 18.47
N PHE A 700 26.81 6.97 19.65
CA PHE A 700 25.53 7.21 20.30
C PHE A 700 25.14 8.68 20.14
N GLN A 701 23.84 8.95 20.29
CA GLN A 701 23.22 10.26 20.09
C GLN A 701 23.63 11.26 21.17
#